data_AF-A9DCZ5-F1
#
_entry.id   AF-A9DCZ5-F1
#
_cell.length_a   1.000
_cell.length_b   1.000
_cell.length_c   1.000
_cell.angle_alpha   90.00
_cell.angle_beta   90.00
_cell.angle_gamma   90.00
#
_symmetry.space_group_name_H-M   'P 1'
#
loop_
_entity.id
_entity.type
_entity.pdbx_description
1 polymer ?
#
loop_
_entity_poly.entity_id
_entity_poly.type
_entity_poly.pdbx_seq_one_letter_code
_entity_poly.pdbx_strand_id
1 'polypeptide(L)'
;MKARFLRTISYQSVTLAALVGLLYVGAHYFADTVKANRIWMERVEIPSALAFDASTFNFLVEGGAIWPLRDGVSLALGHAACNTLALRSPETVTLVSGVAGEAGRKYVRELCESAQGERIREQVATFNQSYRIVAISDNRQSDAAWKSSDGVACADGVSHARLFVPARCLPNKWEATVAADGRAVQSVSTATISKFDYAFLASESDSFFGDWKVVAPVIDTQTGQASEYRFRTSLTFGAMPISIRTIGAVRGIWINGQALTIEPDVTFEDVAAEAGSRFAVSLQVFCADDARGTGKRKRCEGESPRGRPTGTLISLTERSGKTAELELVIEPSIKIDRGLRRHLADLGKSNPETEGKMVNLGFGRIRATCELAAFTTDNSAVGLKDTGCQLNWNVPGNQTVERPSEPLEGLEIGGLPVLDTQGALTQKAFELGLGGLLGLGTGDSGSVAAALSKTDQGQDPVFTIIPDYQEKALAALTQNYTCPKGEERCSRRADLVILDATDVNAGDVLAVASLPQPRTGMSAWDIETLELTASSKSPLAAYGWRNYDLRGTPGSAFKLVTALTASQYVLDSGDKTLEGVLLGKASPLEMADLFGIAATRPAFNGRCKPNYDVRDPNKMNALPIPGARGGVVFCMGNSSSSSGARSGIAHILELGVESGCGTTKTPRAGLCEAMKRSSNLYFAGIAMYLDADKLLDPTTGFEHTDLVTDLLLAKTSERLFPAERSADAVERKTEFDVLDVNYPATGRGRASPMIVEAGLPVPRGEPRRLRLARGGIGLSVSASPLAMASVAASVATGRIVRPHVVLKDQRGPSNDPAEGEPILVVPDGKQPLADLLMREIRDGMAAVVRKSGGTSRSAFAKVPEELRNAIFAKTGTAPVFTHATAPPDGPYASWLVGYVDPGAGLSGIDRKLAFACRVAFSPSYGGSVCGPIVRDFLLALYEAEQ
;
A
#
# COMPACT_ATOMS: atom_id res chain seq x y z
N MET A 1 -4.91 47.45 -45.76
CA MET A 1 -5.32 46.07 -45.38
C MET A 1 -4.16 45.18 -44.92
N LYS A 2 -2.97 45.20 -45.57
CA LYS A 2 -1.79 44.40 -45.16
C LYS A 2 -1.22 44.69 -43.74
N ALA A 3 -1.30 45.92 -43.23
CA ALA A 3 -0.76 46.28 -41.90
C ALA A 3 -1.58 45.75 -40.70
N ARG A 4 -2.90 45.52 -40.87
CA ARG A 4 -3.74 44.89 -39.83
C ARG A 4 -3.54 43.37 -39.76
N PHE A 5 -3.22 42.73 -40.88
CA PHE A 5 -2.97 41.29 -40.94
C PHE A 5 -1.65 40.91 -40.25
N LEU A 6 -0.59 41.71 -40.47
CA LEU A 6 0.72 41.51 -39.83
C LEU A 6 0.71 41.71 -38.31
N ARG A 7 -0.10 42.65 -37.79
CA ARG A 7 -0.28 42.85 -36.33
C ARG A 7 -1.05 41.71 -35.65
N THR A 8 -1.97 41.06 -36.36
CA THR A 8 -2.79 39.98 -35.78
C THR A 8 -1.98 38.68 -35.70
N ILE A 9 -1.15 38.40 -36.71
CA ILE A 9 -0.26 37.23 -36.72
C ILE A 9 0.84 37.36 -35.66
N SER A 10 1.46 38.54 -35.53
CA SER A 10 2.50 38.76 -34.50
C SER A 10 1.94 38.70 -33.08
N TYR A 11 0.71 39.18 -32.84
CA TYR A 11 0.07 39.05 -31.52
C TYR A 11 -0.28 37.59 -31.20
N GLN A 12 -0.79 36.82 -32.17
CA GLN A 12 -1.08 35.40 -31.99
C GLN A 12 0.18 34.58 -31.69
N SER A 13 1.29 34.83 -32.39
CA SER A 13 2.56 34.13 -32.16
C SER A 13 3.15 34.42 -30.77
N VAL A 14 3.08 35.69 -30.31
CA VAL A 14 3.55 36.06 -28.97
C VAL A 14 2.66 35.47 -27.88
N THR A 15 1.34 35.44 -28.09
CA THR A 15 0.39 34.87 -27.13
C THR A 15 0.57 33.35 -27.04
N LEU A 16 0.81 32.67 -28.15
CA LEU A 16 1.06 31.23 -28.19
C LEU A 16 2.40 30.86 -27.54
N ALA A 17 3.46 31.64 -27.80
CA ALA A 17 4.76 31.46 -27.15
C ALA A 17 4.69 31.68 -25.63
N ALA A 18 3.92 32.68 -25.18
CA ALA A 18 3.69 32.92 -23.75
C ALA A 18 2.87 31.80 -23.09
N LEU A 19 1.87 31.26 -23.79
CA LEU A 19 1.09 30.10 -23.35
C LEU A 19 1.94 28.83 -23.25
N VAL A 20 2.80 28.57 -24.23
CA VAL A 20 3.74 27.44 -24.22
C VAL A 20 4.78 27.62 -23.11
N GLY A 21 5.30 28.83 -22.89
CA GLY A 21 6.18 29.15 -21.78
C GLY A 21 5.53 28.95 -20.41
N LEU A 22 4.28 29.39 -20.24
CA LEU A 22 3.49 29.18 -19.02
C LEU A 22 3.15 27.71 -18.78
N LEU A 23 2.85 26.95 -19.84
CA LEU A 23 2.60 25.51 -19.76
C LEU A 23 3.89 24.74 -19.44
N TYR A 24 5.04 25.15 -19.98
CA TYR A 24 6.34 24.56 -19.69
C TYR A 24 6.78 24.84 -18.24
N VAL A 25 6.65 26.08 -17.77
CA VAL A 25 6.94 26.45 -16.38
C VAL A 25 5.95 25.77 -15.43
N GLY A 26 4.67 25.68 -15.79
CA GLY A 26 3.65 24.97 -15.03
C GLY A 26 3.91 23.47 -14.94
N ALA A 27 4.35 22.82 -16.02
CA ALA A 27 4.73 21.41 -16.04
C ALA A 27 6.02 21.16 -15.25
N HIS A 28 6.99 22.08 -15.28
CA HIS A 28 8.22 22.00 -14.51
C HIS A 28 7.95 22.15 -13.00
N TYR A 29 7.14 23.14 -12.60
CA TYR A 29 6.70 23.29 -11.22
C TYR A 29 5.84 22.11 -10.75
N PHE A 30 4.98 21.55 -11.61
CA PHE A 30 4.19 20.36 -11.28
C PHE A 30 5.07 19.12 -11.07
N ALA A 31 6.11 18.93 -11.89
CA ALA A 31 7.09 17.85 -11.71
C ALA A 31 7.92 18.00 -10.41
N ASP A 32 8.32 19.23 -10.08
CA ASP A 32 9.03 19.51 -8.82
C ASP A 32 8.11 19.43 -7.59
N THR A 33 6.81 19.70 -7.77
CA THR A 33 5.79 19.56 -6.73
C THR A 33 5.44 18.09 -6.45
N VAL A 34 5.42 17.25 -7.49
CA VAL A 34 5.31 15.79 -7.36
C VAL A 34 6.57 15.21 -6.69
N LYS A 35 7.76 15.75 -6.99
CA LYS A 35 9.00 15.43 -6.25
C LYS A 35 8.91 15.84 -4.78
N ALA A 36 8.44 17.04 -4.47
CA ALA A 36 8.32 17.54 -3.10
C ALA A 36 7.29 16.76 -2.27
N ASN A 37 6.16 16.37 -2.85
CA ASN A 37 5.15 15.52 -2.19
C ASN A 37 5.64 14.07 -1.99
N ARG A 38 6.51 13.58 -2.88
CA ARG A 38 7.21 12.30 -2.69
C ARG A 38 8.25 12.38 -1.56
N ILE A 39 9.00 13.49 -1.48
CA ILE A 39 9.96 13.79 -0.40
C ILE A 39 9.25 13.95 0.96
N TRP A 40 8.00 14.44 0.96
CA TRP A 40 7.21 14.59 2.18
C TRP A 40 6.63 13.25 2.70
N MET A 41 6.22 12.33 1.81
CA MET A 41 5.91 10.94 2.21
C MET A 41 7.15 10.16 2.71
N GLU A 42 8.35 10.66 2.44
CA GLU A 42 9.63 10.08 2.87
C GLU A 42 10.12 10.63 4.23
N ARG A 43 9.41 11.58 4.88
CA ARG A 43 9.85 12.22 6.15
C ARG A 43 8.78 12.20 7.25
N VAL A 44 8.62 11.03 7.86
CA VAL A 44 8.43 10.88 9.31
C VAL A 44 9.55 9.93 9.74
N GLU A 45 10.57 10.48 10.38
CA GLU A 45 11.78 9.77 10.78
C GLU A 45 11.60 9.15 12.16
N ILE A 46 11.44 7.82 12.20
CA ILE A 46 11.74 7.01 13.39
C ILE A 46 13.06 6.28 13.08
N PRO A 47 14.11 6.40 13.91
CA PRO A 47 15.40 5.75 13.64
C PRO A 47 15.26 4.24 13.76
N SER A 48 14.99 3.59 12.62
CA SER A 48 14.98 2.14 12.48
C SER A 48 16.40 1.61 12.26
N ALA A 49 16.61 0.29 12.41
CA ALA A 49 17.88 -0.41 12.22
C ALA A 49 18.64 -0.10 10.90
N LEU A 50 17.97 0.50 9.91
CA LEU A 50 18.56 0.95 8.64
C LEU A 50 19.38 2.25 8.76
N ALA A 51 19.06 3.12 9.73
CA ALA A 51 19.92 4.26 10.09
C ALA A 51 21.20 3.75 10.78
N PHE A 52 21.08 2.68 11.58
CA PHE A 52 22.21 1.97 12.15
C PHE A 52 23.04 1.26 11.07
N ASP A 53 22.44 0.53 10.13
CA ASP A 53 23.17 -0.11 9.02
C ASP A 53 23.84 0.93 8.10
N ALA A 54 23.22 2.08 7.85
CA ALA A 54 23.85 3.18 7.10
C ALA A 54 25.04 3.76 7.87
N SER A 55 24.91 3.93 9.20
CA SER A 55 25.99 4.39 10.06
C SER A 55 27.13 3.35 10.17
N THR A 56 26.79 2.06 10.27
CA THR A 56 27.72 0.94 10.28
C THR A 56 28.40 0.78 8.93
N PHE A 57 27.68 0.94 7.82
CA PHE A 57 28.25 0.92 6.48
C PHE A 57 29.24 2.05 6.29
N ASN A 58 28.89 3.28 6.68
CA ASN A 58 29.81 4.42 6.65
C ASN A 58 31.03 4.16 7.54
N PHE A 59 30.83 3.65 8.76
CA PHE A 59 31.90 3.26 9.68
C PHE A 59 32.85 2.21 9.08
N LEU A 60 32.32 1.21 8.38
CA LEU A 60 33.10 0.16 7.73
C LEU A 60 33.84 0.66 6.48
N VAL A 61 33.23 1.58 5.72
CA VAL A 61 33.84 2.22 4.55
C VAL A 61 34.96 3.17 4.97
N GLU A 62 34.73 4.02 5.98
CA GLU A 62 35.75 4.91 6.57
C GLU A 62 36.91 4.13 7.17
N GLY A 63 36.61 3.01 7.84
CA GLY A 63 37.61 2.10 8.39
C GLY A 63 38.37 1.27 7.36
N GLY A 64 37.99 1.32 6.07
CA GLY A 64 38.64 0.55 5.02
C GLY A 64 38.33 -0.95 5.05
N ALA A 65 37.28 -1.36 5.77
CA ALA A 65 36.80 -2.75 5.82
C ALA A 65 35.85 -3.08 4.65
N ILE A 66 35.31 -2.07 3.97
CA ILE A 66 34.59 -2.17 2.70
C ILE A 66 35.14 -1.11 1.75
N TRP A 67 35.41 -1.45 0.51
CA TRP A 67 36.02 -0.53 -0.44
C TRP A 67 35.63 -0.83 -1.89
N PRO A 68 35.62 0.18 -2.78
CA PRO A 68 35.45 -0.06 -4.21
C PRO A 68 36.71 -0.70 -4.82
N LEU A 69 36.49 -1.59 -5.78
CA LEU A 69 37.47 -2.23 -6.64
C LEU A 69 37.08 -1.90 -8.08
N ARG A 70 37.88 -1.09 -8.76
CA ARG A 70 37.68 -0.79 -10.18
C ARG A 70 38.69 -1.60 -10.99
N ASP A 71 38.20 -2.32 -12.00
CA ASP A 71 39.06 -3.05 -12.93
C ASP A 71 38.55 -2.86 -14.35
N GLY A 72 39.28 -2.07 -15.13
CA GLY A 72 38.84 -1.67 -16.46
C GLY A 72 37.53 -0.85 -16.39
N VAL A 73 36.52 -1.37 -17.10
CA VAL A 73 35.15 -0.84 -17.12
C VAL A 73 34.24 -1.39 -16.02
N SER A 74 34.80 -2.20 -15.12
CA SER A 74 34.07 -2.93 -14.07
C SER A 74 34.22 -2.27 -12.71
N LEU A 75 33.15 -2.27 -11.92
CA LEU A 75 33.18 -1.88 -10.52
C LEU A 75 32.64 -3.02 -9.65
N ALA A 76 33.41 -3.38 -8.63
CA ALA A 76 33.02 -4.28 -7.56
C ALA A 76 33.32 -3.63 -6.20
N LEU A 77 32.88 -4.27 -5.13
CA LEU A 77 33.18 -3.91 -3.75
C LEU A 77 33.97 -5.04 -3.11
N GLY A 78 35.15 -4.72 -2.61
CA GLY A 78 35.90 -5.58 -1.72
C GLY A 78 35.42 -5.40 -0.28
N HIS A 79 35.62 -6.42 0.53
CA HIS A 79 35.45 -6.34 1.98
C HIS A 79 36.50 -7.19 2.70
N ALA A 80 36.77 -6.89 3.97
CA ALA A 80 37.70 -7.66 4.78
C ALA A 80 37.24 -9.12 4.93
N ALA A 81 38.20 -10.06 4.96
CA ALA A 81 37.89 -11.49 5.04
C ALA A 81 37.31 -11.86 6.42
N CYS A 82 36.23 -12.66 6.44
CA CYS A 82 35.58 -13.14 7.67
C CYS A 82 35.75 -14.65 7.86
N ASN A 83 36.96 -15.16 7.64
CA ASN A 83 37.29 -16.58 7.83
C ASN A 83 37.65 -16.89 9.29
N THR A 84 37.93 -18.16 9.60
CA THR A 84 38.25 -18.62 10.96
C THR A 84 39.46 -17.92 11.58
N LEU A 85 40.42 -17.47 10.74
CA LEU A 85 41.58 -16.69 11.17
C LEU A 85 41.18 -15.25 11.55
N ALA A 86 40.29 -14.62 10.76
CA ALA A 86 39.76 -13.30 11.03
C ALA A 86 38.97 -13.21 12.34
N LEU A 87 38.27 -14.29 12.73
CA LEU A 87 37.54 -14.37 14.00
C LEU A 87 38.46 -14.58 15.21
N ARG A 88 39.61 -15.26 15.01
CA ARG A 88 40.58 -15.55 16.09
C ARG A 88 41.61 -14.45 16.30
N SER A 89 42.04 -13.78 15.22
CA SER A 89 43.07 -12.74 15.22
C SER A 89 42.71 -11.59 14.25
N PRO A 90 41.61 -10.85 14.52
CA PRO A 90 41.08 -9.81 13.64
C PRO A 90 42.07 -8.68 13.31
N GLU A 91 43.02 -8.40 14.19
CA GLU A 91 44.12 -7.45 13.99
C GLU A 91 45.10 -7.85 12.86
N THR A 92 45.09 -9.11 12.43
CA THR A 92 45.96 -9.61 11.35
C THR A 92 45.31 -9.57 9.97
N VAL A 93 44.03 -9.21 9.88
CA VAL A 93 43.25 -9.16 8.63
C VAL A 93 43.65 -7.93 7.82
N THR A 94 43.69 -8.07 6.48
CA THR A 94 43.98 -6.95 5.57
C THR A 94 42.73 -6.10 5.30
N LEU A 95 42.84 -4.81 5.56
CA LEU A 95 41.93 -3.73 5.14
C LEU A 95 42.47 -3.07 3.87
N VAL A 96 41.70 -2.17 3.25
CA VAL A 96 42.16 -1.44 2.06
C VAL A 96 43.45 -0.63 2.28
N SER A 97 43.70 -0.22 3.53
CA SER A 97 44.87 0.57 3.96
C SER A 97 46.07 -0.28 4.40
N GLY A 98 45.96 -1.62 4.36
CA GLY A 98 47.00 -2.55 4.85
C GLY A 98 46.51 -3.45 5.98
N VAL A 99 47.41 -4.02 6.77
CA VAL A 99 47.05 -4.89 7.91
C VAL A 99 46.25 -4.07 8.95
N ALA A 100 45.13 -4.61 9.44
CA ALA A 100 44.21 -3.93 10.33
C ALA A 100 44.89 -3.43 11.62
N GLY A 101 45.78 -4.24 12.20
CA GLY A 101 46.37 -3.99 13.50
C GLY A 101 45.32 -3.84 14.61
N GLU A 102 45.75 -3.40 15.78
CA GLU A 102 44.86 -3.21 16.93
C GLU A 102 43.79 -2.14 16.67
N ALA A 103 44.14 -1.07 15.95
CA ALA A 103 43.23 0.03 15.62
C ALA A 103 42.13 -0.37 14.63
N GLY A 104 42.40 -1.31 13.71
CA GLY A 104 41.45 -1.81 12.72
C GLY A 104 40.55 -2.95 13.20
N ARG A 105 40.88 -3.56 14.35
CA ARG A 105 40.16 -4.68 14.97
C ARG A 105 38.65 -4.44 15.08
N LYS A 106 38.27 -3.22 15.45
CA LYS A 106 36.86 -2.82 15.62
C LYS A 106 36.04 -2.91 14.32
N TYR A 107 36.64 -2.59 13.16
CA TYR A 107 35.95 -2.65 11.88
C TYR A 107 35.79 -4.10 11.40
N VAL A 108 36.80 -4.94 11.61
CA VAL A 108 36.75 -6.37 11.25
C VAL A 108 35.72 -7.11 12.10
N ARG A 109 35.67 -6.84 13.41
CA ARG A 109 34.64 -7.41 14.29
C ARG A 109 33.24 -6.93 13.91
N GLU A 110 33.07 -5.64 13.66
CA GLU A 110 31.77 -5.10 13.24
C GLU A 110 31.31 -5.74 11.92
N LEU A 111 32.19 -5.95 10.94
CA LEU A 111 31.84 -6.59 9.67
C LEU A 111 31.52 -8.10 9.81
N CYS A 112 32.27 -8.81 10.66
CA CYS A 112 32.27 -10.28 10.68
C CYS A 112 31.45 -10.91 11.81
N GLU A 113 31.32 -10.23 12.95
CA GLU A 113 30.66 -10.75 14.16
C GLU A 113 29.29 -10.08 14.42
N SER A 114 29.02 -8.89 13.88
CA SER A 114 27.74 -8.19 14.06
C SER A 114 26.68 -8.60 13.02
N ALA A 115 25.41 -8.51 13.43
CA ALA A 115 24.28 -8.78 12.52
C ALA A 115 24.19 -7.75 11.38
N GLN A 116 24.60 -6.51 11.66
CA GLN A 116 24.72 -5.41 10.70
C GLN A 116 25.79 -5.74 9.66
N GLY A 117 26.96 -6.21 10.10
CA GLY A 117 28.06 -6.61 9.23
C GLY A 117 27.71 -7.77 8.30
N GLU A 118 26.99 -8.77 8.79
CA GLU A 118 26.45 -9.87 7.96
C GLU A 118 25.51 -9.36 6.86
N ARG A 119 24.52 -8.54 7.19
CA ARG A 119 23.61 -7.92 6.21
C ARG A 119 24.35 -7.06 5.19
N ILE A 120 25.35 -6.30 5.63
CA ILE A 120 26.16 -5.48 4.74
C ILE A 120 26.98 -6.34 3.78
N ARG A 121 27.53 -7.49 4.23
CA ARG A 121 28.21 -8.45 3.34
C ARG A 121 27.25 -9.05 2.30
N GLU A 122 26.02 -9.36 2.67
CA GLU A 122 24.99 -9.80 1.71
C GLU A 122 24.67 -8.71 0.68
N GLN A 123 24.57 -7.45 1.09
CA GLN A 123 24.36 -6.33 0.17
C GLN A 123 25.58 -6.05 -0.72
N VAL A 124 26.80 -6.24 -0.21
CA VAL A 124 28.04 -6.19 -1.01
C VAL A 124 28.07 -7.33 -2.04
N ALA A 125 27.70 -8.55 -1.64
CA ALA A 125 27.57 -9.68 -2.55
C ALA A 125 26.49 -9.42 -3.60
N THR A 126 25.32 -8.91 -3.18
CA THR A 126 24.22 -8.51 -4.06
C THR A 126 24.66 -7.43 -5.03
N PHE A 127 25.36 -6.39 -4.56
CA PHE A 127 25.91 -5.34 -5.41
C PHE A 127 26.84 -5.96 -6.44
N ASN A 128 27.84 -6.76 -6.04
CA ASN A 128 28.80 -7.39 -6.96
C ASN A 128 28.16 -8.34 -7.98
N GLN A 129 27.07 -9.02 -7.60
CA GLN A 129 26.38 -9.99 -8.45
C GLN A 129 25.36 -9.32 -9.38
N SER A 130 24.63 -8.29 -8.94
CA SER A 130 23.49 -7.73 -9.68
C SER A 130 23.84 -7.02 -11.00
N TYR A 131 25.11 -6.66 -11.22
CA TYR A 131 25.61 -6.11 -12.49
C TYR A 131 25.73 -7.15 -13.60
N ARG A 132 25.71 -8.43 -13.23
CA ARG A 132 26.15 -9.55 -14.06
C ARG A 132 25.26 -10.74 -13.72
N ILE A 133 24.01 -10.72 -14.16
CA ILE A 133 23.17 -11.91 -14.05
C ILE A 133 22.48 -12.22 -15.36
N VAL A 134 22.36 -13.51 -15.60
CA VAL A 134 21.38 -14.10 -16.50
C VAL A 134 20.63 -15.14 -15.70
N ALA A 135 19.31 -15.08 -15.74
CA ALA A 135 18.48 -15.95 -14.93
C ALA A 135 17.26 -16.44 -15.69
N ILE A 136 16.77 -17.62 -15.30
CA ILE A 136 15.57 -18.23 -15.88
C ILE A 136 14.74 -18.94 -14.81
N SER A 137 13.42 -18.79 -14.89
CA SER A 137 12.44 -19.53 -14.08
C SER A 137 11.24 -19.90 -14.95
N ASP A 138 10.57 -20.99 -14.63
CA ASP A 138 9.36 -21.44 -15.33
C ASP A 138 8.35 -22.09 -14.38
N ASN A 139 7.14 -22.32 -14.89
CA ASN A 139 6.04 -22.94 -14.16
C ASN A 139 5.70 -24.37 -14.66
N ARG A 140 6.66 -25.13 -15.21
CA ARG A 140 6.38 -26.44 -15.84
C ARG A 140 5.76 -27.47 -14.90
N GLN A 141 6.01 -27.34 -13.60
CA GLN A 141 5.48 -28.23 -12.56
C GLN A 141 4.10 -27.76 -12.07
N SER A 142 3.54 -26.68 -12.62
CA SER A 142 2.28 -26.09 -12.18
C SER A 142 1.13 -27.09 -12.17
N ASP A 143 0.94 -27.87 -13.24
CA ASP A 143 -0.19 -28.81 -13.35
C ASP A 143 -0.06 -29.98 -12.36
N ALA A 144 1.17 -30.47 -12.16
CA ALA A 144 1.46 -31.51 -11.17
C ALA A 144 1.30 -30.98 -9.74
N ALA A 145 1.87 -29.81 -9.42
CA ALA A 145 1.79 -29.16 -8.12
C ALA A 145 0.34 -28.80 -7.75
N TRP A 146 -0.45 -28.34 -8.72
CA TRP A 146 -1.86 -28.01 -8.55
C TRP A 146 -2.71 -29.23 -8.19
N LYS A 147 -2.46 -30.37 -8.86
CA LYS A 147 -3.22 -31.61 -8.67
C LYS A 147 -2.69 -32.50 -7.54
N SER A 148 -1.47 -32.27 -7.08
CA SER A 148 -0.78 -33.11 -6.09
C SER A 148 -1.53 -33.12 -4.77
N SER A 149 -1.93 -34.32 -4.31
CA SER A 149 -2.42 -34.52 -2.95
C SER A 149 -1.29 -34.34 -1.93
N ASP A 150 -0.07 -34.66 -2.35
CA ASP A 150 1.08 -34.92 -1.49
C ASP A 150 1.97 -33.67 -1.33
N GLY A 151 1.67 -32.56 -1.98
CA GLY A 151 2.42 -31.30 -1.89
C GLY A 151 3.37 -31.03 -3.08
N VAL A 152 4.23 -30.04 -2.89
CA VAL A 152 5.21 -29.51 -3.84
C VAL A 152 6.60 -30.02 -3.48
N ALA A 153 7.33 -30.59 -4.45
CA ALA A 153 8.68 -31.10 -4.21
C ALA A 153 9.69 -29.97 -3.96
N CYS A 154 10.54 -30.13 -2.95
CA CYS A 154 11.58 -29.19 -2.52
C CYS A 154 12.94 -29.87 -2.39
N ALA A 155 14.01 -29.07 -2.30
CA ALA A 155 15.38 -29.59 -2.18
C ALA A 155 15.63 -30.37 -0.87
N ASP A 156 14.85 -30.07 0.17
CA ASP A 156 14.92 -30.60 1.53
C ASP A 156 13.76 -31.53 1.90
N GLY A 157 12.84 -31.81 0.97
CA GLY A 157 11.68 -32.67 1.22
C GLY A 157 10.48 -32.34 0.34
N VAL A 158 9.27 -32.59 0.83
CA VAL A 158 8.03 -32.19 0.18
C VAL A 158 7.34 -31.15 1.05
N SER A 159 7.02 -29.99 0.47
CA SER A 159 6.21 -28.98 1.14
C SER A 159 4.74 -29.24 0.83
N HIS A 160 3.92 -29.47 1.85
CA HIS A 160 2.48 -29.63 1.67
C HIS A 160 1.75 -28.29 1.40
N ALA A 161 2.48 -27.17 1.35
CA ALA A 161 1.92 -25.86 1.04
C ALA A 161 1.50 -25.80 -0.45
N ARG A 162 0.20 -25.98 -0.71
CA ARG A 162 -0.42 -25.76 -2.04
C ARG A 162 -0.65 -24.27 -2.34
N LEU A 163 -0.52 -23.44 -1.31
CA LEU A 163 -0.92 -22.04 -1.26
C LEU A 163 0.13 -21.10 -1.82
N PHE A 164 1.40 -21.44 -1.65
CA PHE A 164 2.55 -20.73 -2.20
C PHE A 164 3.67 -21.72 -2.47
N VAL A 165 4.64 -21.35 -3.31
CA VAL A 165 5.86 -22.13 -3.55
C VAL A 165 6.96 -21.56 -2.67
N PRO A 166 7.42 -22.28 -1.62
CA PRO A 166 8.53 -21.83 -0.80
C PRO A 166 9.82 -21.69 -1.62
N ALA A 167 10.79 -20.94 -1.10
CA ALA A 167 12.13 -20.93 -1.68
C ALA A 167 12.69 -22.37 -1.69
N ARG A 168 13.50 -22.72 -2.70
CA ARG A 168 14.08 -24.07 -2.88
C ARG A 168 13.08 -25.16 -3.23
N CYS A 169 11.85 -24.79 -3.57
CA CYS A 169 10.83 -25.69 -4.08
C CYS A 169 10.67 -25.57 -5.59
N LEU A 170 10.16 -26.65 -6.21
CA LEU A 170 10.09 -26.82 -7.67
C LEU A 170 11.47 -26.59 -8.32
N PRO A 171 12.48 -27.45 -8.02
CA PRO A 171 13.83 -27.23 -8.47
C PRO A 171 13.92 -27.13 -9.99
N ASN A 172 14.68 -26.13 -10.42
CA ASN A 172 14.82 -25.77 -11.82
C ASN A 172 15.62 -26.84 -12.60
N LYS A 173 15.09 -27.27 -13.76
CA LYS A 173 15.68 -28.30 -14.64
C LYS A 173 16.39 -27.73 -15.87
N TRP A 174 16.79 -26.46 -15.83
CA TRP A 174 17.57 -25.84 -16.90
C TRP A 174 19.06 -26.08 -16.73
N GLU A 175 19.69 -26.50 -17.82
CA GLU A 175 21.14 -26.56 -17.99
C GLU A 175 21.63 -25.27 -18.63
N ALA A 176 22.80 -24.78 -18.23
CA ALA A 176 23.37 -23.54 -18.74
C ALA A 176 24.81 -23.74 -19.23
N THR A 177 25.09 -23.26 -20.44
CA THR A 177 26.42 -23.27 -21.06
C THR A 177 26.75 -21.90 -21.66
N VAL A 178 28.02 -21.53 -21.73
CA VAL A 178 28.46 -20.36 -22.52
C VAL A 178 28.22 -20.66 -24.00
N ALA A 179 27.54 -19.75 -24.72
CA ALA A 179 27.10 -20.01 -26.09
C ALA A 179 28.25 -20.12 -27.10
N ALA A 180 29.37 -19.43 -26.84
CA ALA A 180 30.53 -19.36 -27.73
C ALA A 180 31.38 -20.64 -27.74
N ASP A 181 31.61 -21.25 -26.57
CA ASP A 181 32.53 -22.39 -26.40
C ASP A 181 31.85 -23.65 -25.82
N GLY A 182 30.55 -23.58 -25.49
CA GLY A 182 29.77 -24.70 -24.95
C GLY A 182 30.14 -25.09 -23.52
N ARG A 183 30.98 -24.32 -22.83
CA ARG A 183 31.45 -24.64 -21.48
C ARG A 183 30.29 -24.60 -20.48
N ALA A 184 30.14 -25.65 -19.68
CA ALA A 184 29.15 -25.72 -18.62
C ALA A 184 29.40 -24.64 -17.57
N VAL A 185 28.31 -24.02 -17.10
CA VAL A 185 28.37 -22.96 -16.08
C VAL A 185 27.67 -23.44 -14.83
N GLN A 186 28.34 -23.34 -13.69
CA GLN A 186 27.71 -23.68 -12.42
C GLN A 186 26.68 -22.62 -12.04
N SER A 187 25.52 -23.09 -11.60
CA SER A 187 24.51 -22.25 -10.99
C SER A 187 25.09 -21.63 -9.71
N VAL A 188 24.80 -20.35 -9.47
CA VAL A 188 25.08 -19.76 -8.17
C VAL A 188 23.92 -20.11 -7.25
N SER A 189 24.05 -21.20 -6.48
CA SER A 189 22.97 -21.73 -5.64
C SER A 189 22.52 -20.80 -4.51
N THR A 190 23.30 -19.76 -4.20
CA THR A 190 23.03 -18.78 -3.14
C THR A 190 22.65 -17.40 -3.65
N ALA A 191 22.65 -17.16 -4.97
CA ALA A 191 22.35 -15.84 -5.51
C ALA A 191 20.84 -15.56 -5.51
N THR A 192 20.42 -14.59 -4.69
CA THR A 192 19.06 -14.04 -4.73
C THR A 192 18.98 -12.93 -5.77
N ILE A 193 18.00 -12.99 -6.67
CA ILE A 193 17.71 -11.90 -7.61
C ILE A 193 17.25 -10.68 -6.81
N SER A 194 17.83 -9.51 -7.12
CA SER A 194 17.45 -8.24 -6.53
C SER A 194 15.95 -7.98 -6.70
N LYS A 195 15.22 -7.98 -5.58
CA LYS A 195 13.78 -7.70 -5.50
C LYS A 195 13.45 -6.26 -5.93
N PHE A 196 14.42 -5.34 -5.87
CA PHE A 196 14.23 -3.94 -6.29
C PHE A 196 14.48 -3.72 -7.79
N ASP A 197 15.56 -4.29 -8.32
CA ASP A 197 15.96 -4.06 -9.71
C ASP A 197 15.10 -4.83 -10.71
N TYR A 198 14.58 -5.99 -10.28
CA TYR A 198 13.77 -6.89 -11.11
C TYR A 198 12.30 -6.96 -10.66
N ALA A 199 11.86 -5.99 -9.85
CA ALA A 199 10.49 -5.89 -9.34
C ALA A 199 9.41 -5.99 -10.43
N PHE A 200 9.72 -5.54 -11.64
CA PHE A 200 8.81 -5.58 -12.79
C PHE A 200 8.48 -7.00 -13.29
N LEU A 201 9.33 -8.00 -12.95
CA LEU A 201 9.10 -9.41 -13.25
C LEU A 201 8.19 -10.09 -12.23
N ALA A 202 8.04 -9.51 -11.05
CA ALA A 202 7.14 -10.04 -10.04
C ALA A 202 5.69 -9.98 -10.53
N SER A 203 4.95 -11.05 -10.24
CA SER A 203 3.58 -11.21 -10.72
C SER A 203 2.65 -11.59 -9.59
N GLU A 204 1.49 -10.96 -9.61
CA GLU A 204 0.37 -11.21 -8.69
C GLU A 204 -0.65 -12.22 -9.26
N SER A 205 -0.49 -12.60 -10.54
CA SER A 205 -1.43 -13.46 -11.27
C SER A 205 -0.86 -14.84 -11.59
N ASP A 206 0.46 -14.93 -11.67
CA ASP A 206 1.13 -16.15 -12.11
C ASP A 206 1.41 -17.05 -10.90
N SER A 207 1.14 -18.36 -11.08
CA SER A 207 1.31 -19.36 -10.03
C SER A 207 2.29 -20.46 -10.43
N PHE A 208 2.81 -21.13 -9.42
CA PHE A 208 3.70 -22.28 -9.44
C PHE A 208 4.98 -22.08 -10.25
N PHE A 209 5.48 -20.85 -10.28
CA PHE A 209 6.84 -20.59 -10.74
C PHE A 209 7.83 -21.23 -9.77
N GLY A 210 8.74 -22.02 -10.31
CA GLY A 210 9.82 -22.61 -9.54
C GLY A 210 10.97 -21.63 -9.28
N ASP A 211 11.96 -22.12 -8.55
CA ASP A 211 13.14 -21.34 -8.21
C ASP A 211 13.89 -20.82 -9.45
N TRP A 212 14.51 -19.66 -9.28
CA TRP A 212 15.35 -19.06 -10.30
C TRP A 212 16.67 -19.84 -10.46
N LYS A 213 16.97 -20.22 -11.71
CA LYS A 213 18.33 -20.60 -12.09
C LYS A 213 19.12 -19.34 -12.37
N VAL A 214 20.08 -19.02 -11.50
CA VAL A 214 20.91 -17.83 -11.65
C VAL A 214 22.33 -18.22 -12.07
N VAL A 215 22.82 -17.55 -13.11
CA VAL A 215 24.17 -17.71 -13.63
C VAL A 215 24.89 -16.35 -13.58
N ALA A 216 26.11 -16.36 -13.05
CA ALA A 216 27.02 -15.22 -13.13
C ALA A 216 27.74 -15.26 -14.50
N PRO A 217 27.53 -14.27 -15.38
CA PRO A 217 28.13 -14.22 -16.67
C PRO A 217 29.59 -13.77 -16.58
N VAL A 218 30.43 -14.42 -17.38
CA VAL A 218 31.77 -13.97 -17.75
C VAL A 218 31.64 -12.69 -18.57
N ILE A 219 32.26 -11.62 -18.07
CA ILE A 219 32.35 -10.32 -18.75
C ILE A 219 33.81 -10.06 -19.03
N ASP A 220 34.11 -9.68 -20.27
CA ASP A 220 35.41 -9.17 -20.66
C ASP A 220 35.60 -7.78 -20.03
N THR A 221 36.59 -7.68 -19.14
CA THR A 221 36.87 -6.44 -18.39
C THR A 221 37.52 -5.36 -19.24
N GLN A 222 38.03 -5.70 -20.43
CA GLN A 222 38.61 -4.76 -21.39
C GLN A 222 37.56 -4.16 -22.32
N THR A 223 36.61 -4.98 -22.79
CA THR A 223 35.59 -4.54 -23.77
C THR A 223 34.22 -4.24 -23.14
N GLY A 224 33.98 -4.70 -21.92
CA GLY A 224 32.68 -4.62 -21.24
C GLY A 224 31.60 -5.50 -21.87
N GLN A 225 31.96 -6.36 -22.83
CA GLN A 225 31.03 -7.28 -23.47
C GLN A 225 30.86 -8.56 -22.63
N ALA A 226 29.63 -9.06 -22.55
CA ALA A 226 29.34 -10.35 -21.92
C ALA A 226 29.07 -11.40 -23.00
N SER A 227 29.56 -12.63 -22.78
CA SER A 227 29.19 -13.77 -23.64
C SER A 227 27.69 -14.04 -23.54
N GLU A 228 27.10 -14.57 -24.62
CA GLU A 228 25.73 -15.10 -24.57
C GLU A 228 25.71 -16.46 -23.84
N TYR A 229 24.57 -16.79 -23.23
CA TYR A 229 24.36 -18.04 -22.51
C TYR A 229 23.25 -18.86 -23.15
N ARG A 230 23.52 -20.15 -23.32
CA ARG A 230 22.57 -21.11 -23.86
C ARG A 230 21.95 -21.90 -22.70
N PHE A 231 20.64 -21.77 -22.55
CA PHE A 231 19.82 -22.50 -21.59
C PHE A 231 19.07 -23.62 -22.28
N ARG A 232 19.18 -24.85 -21.79
CA ARG A 232 18.52 -26.04 -22.36
C ARG A 232 17.67 -26.75 -21.35
N THR A 233 16.54 -27.30 -21.80
CA THR A 233 15.69 -28.13 -20.95
C THR A 233 14.71 -28.98 -21.75
N SER A 234 14.27 -30.08 -21.16
CA SER A 234 13.16 -30.89 -21.64
C SER A 234 11.91 -30.62 -20.80
N LEU A 235 10.77 -30.37 -21.43
CA LEU A 235 9.52 -30.06 -20.74
C LEU A 235 8.34 -30.81 -21.33
N THR A 236 7.47 -31.29 -20.45
CA THR A 236 6.22 -31.96 -20.80
C THR A 236 5.05 -31.01 -20.55
N PHE A 237 4.21 -30.79 -21.56
CA PHE A 237 3.06 -29.89 -21.47
C PHE A 237 1.92 -30.52 -20.66
N GLY A 238 1.41 -29.76 -19.69
CA GLY A 238 0.24 -30.12 -18.91
C GLY A 238 -1.06 -29.57 -19.51
N ALA A 239 -2.11 -29.52 -18.70
CA ALA A 239 -3.34 -28.80 -19.04
C ALA A 239 -3.17 -27.26 -18.98
N MET A 240 -2.19 -26.78 -18.21
CA MET A 240 -1.88 -25.35 -18.09
C MET A 240 -0.76 -24.92 -19.06
N PRO A 241 -0.83 -23.70 -19.62
CA PRO A 241 0.26 -23.12 -20.40
C PRO A 241 1.57 -23.03 -19.60
N ILE A 242 2.68 -23.25 -20.28
CA ILE A 242 4.02 -23.09 -19.69
C ILE A 242 4.48 -21.65 -19.92
N SER A 243 4.74 -20.94 -18.85
CA SER A 243 5.30 -19.61 -18.83
C SER A 243 6.75 -19.66 -18.32
N ILE A 244 7.64 -18.97 -19.04
CA ILE A 244 9.08 -18.89 -18.77
C ILE A 244 9.43 -17.41 -18.60
N ARG A 245 10.08 -17.06 -17.49
CA ARG A 245 10.60 -15.73 -17.22
C ARG A 245 12.11 -15.74 -17.30
N THR A 246 12.68 -14.71 -17.92
CA THR A 246 14.13 -14.55 -18.02
C THR A 246 14.60 -13.17 -17.56
N ILE A 247 15.83 -13.13 -17.07
CA ILE A 247 16.63 -11.91 -16.90
C ILE A 247 17.73 -11.93 -17.96
N GLY A 248 17.81 -10.86 -18.74
CA GLY A 248 18.63 -10.79 -19.95
C GLY A 248 17.78 -10.72 -21.23
N ALA A 249 18.42 -10.33 -22.33
CA ALA A 249 17.79 -10.22 -23.63
C ALA A 249 17.79 -11.59 -24.32
N VAL A 250 16.61 -12.13 -24.62
CA VAL A 250 16.50 -13.38 -25.39
C VAL A 250 16.87 -13.08 -26.85
N ARG A 251 17.92 -13.73 -27.36
CA ARG A 251 18.48 -13.57 -28.71
C ARG A 251 18.02 -14.65 -29.67
N GLY A 252 17.58 -15.80 -29.17
CA GLY A 252 16.97 -16.84 -29.98
C GLY A 252 16.25 -17.89 -29.14
N ILE A 253 15.26 -18.53 -29.76
CA ILE A 253 14.47 -19.62 -29.18
C ILE A 253 14.46 -20.77 -30.18
N TRP A 254 14.77 -21.98 -29.71
CA TRP A 254 14.63 -23.20 -30.48
C TRP A 254 13.71 -24.18 -29.75
N ILE A 255 12.82 -24.81 -30.53
CA ILE A 255 11.92 -25.86 -30.06
C ILE A 255 12.19 -27.11 -30.91
N ASN A 256 12.57 -28.22 -30.29
CA ASN A 256 12.93 -29.47 -30.95
C ASN A 256 13.96 -29.28 -32.09
N GLY A 257 14.91 -28.37 -31.87
CA GLY A 257 15.96 -28.03 -32.84
C GLY A 257 15.55 -27.08 -33.97
N GLN A 258 14.27 -26.69 -34.06
CA GLN A 258 13.81 -25.68 -35.02
C GLN A 258 13.90 -24.28 -34.39
N ALA A 259 14.56 -23.35 -35.08
CA ALA A 259 14.64 -21.96 -34.67
C ALA A 259 13.28 -21.27 -34.88
N LEU A 260 12.84 -20.48 -33.91
CA LEU A 260 11.72 -19.57 -34.08
C LEU A 260 12.26 -18.20 -34.53
N THR A 261 11.77 -17.69 -35.65
CA THR A 261 11.99 -16.29 -36.05
C THR A 261 11.16 -15.41 -35.12
N ILE A 262 11.79 -14.41 -34.49
CA ILE A 262 11.15 -13.52 -33.52
C ILE A 262 11.46 -12.09 -33.94
N GLU A 263 10.45 -11.36 -34.42
CA GLU A 263 10.53 -9.90 -34.51
C GLU A 263 9.92 -9.25 -33.24
N PRO A 264 10.31 -8.03 -32.87
CA PRO A 264 9.87 -7.39 -31.62
C PRO A 264 8.35 -7.16 -31.49
N ASP A 265 7.61 -7.17 -32.62
CA ASP A 265 6.21 -6.75 -32.71
C ASP A 265 5.26 -7.88 -33.18
N VAL A 266 5.73 -9.12 -33.22
CA VAL A 266 4.98 -10.25 -33.81
C VAL A 266 3.78 -10.63 -32.94
N THR A 267 2.60 -10.76 -33.56
CA THR A 267 1.38 -11.18 -32.87
C THR A 267 1.36 -12.70 -32.65
N PHE A 268 0.51 -13.17 -31.72
CA PHE A 268 0.34 -14.61 -31.43
C PHE A 268 0.00 -15.45 -32.69
N GLU A 269 -0.67 -14.85 -33.67
CA GLU A 269 -1.11 -15.51 -34.89
C GLU A 269 0.03 -15.76 -35.88
N ASP A 270 1.03 -14.87 -35.90
CA ASP A 270 2.19 -14.93 -36.81
C ASP A 270 3.23 -15.98 -36.34
N VAL A 271 3.47 -16.08 -35.02
CA VAL A 271 4.39 -17.10 -34.45
C VAL A 271 3.83 -18.53 -34.61
N ALA A 272 2.50 -18.69 -34.51
CA ALA A 272 1.83 -19.98 -34.70
C ALA A 272 1.90 -20.48 -36.15
N ALA A 273 2.01 -19.57 -37.13
CA ALA A 273 2.19 -19.90 -38.54
C ALA A 273 3.61 -20.40 -38.84
N GLU A 274 4.63 -19.85 -38.16
CA GLU A 274 6.04 -20.12 -38.42
C GLU A 274 6.60 -21.31 -37.62
N ALA A 275 6.09 -21.57 -36.41
CA ALA A 275 6.44 -22.74 -35.58
C ALA A 275 5.91 -24.09 -36.13
N GLY A 276 5.17 -24.05 -37.25
CA GLY A 276 4.22 -25.09 -37.61
C GLY A 276 3.03 -25.07 -36.64
N SER A 277 1.82 -25.32 -37.16
CA SER A 277 0.50 -25.14 -36.51
C SER A 277 0.21 -26.01 -35.25
N ARG A 278 1.24 -26.39 -34.49
CA ARG A 278 1.16 -27.24 -33.29
C ARG A 278 1.40 -26.46 -31.99
N PHE A 279 2.34 -25.50 -31.98
CA PHE A 279 2.66 -24.70 -30.79
C PHE A 279 2.06 -23.30 -30.86
N ALA A 280 1.48 -22.85 -29.76
CA ALA A 280 1.05 -21.47 -29.54
C ALA A 280 2.07 -20.77 -28.64
N VAL A 281 2.78 -19.78 -29.18
CA VAL A 281 3.86 -19.06 -28.48
C VAL A 281 3.52 -17.57 -28.41
N SER A 282 3.67 -16.97 -27.22
CA SER A 282 3.63 -15.52 -27.07
C SER A 282 4.89 -15.02 -26.36
N LEU A 283 5.40 -13.88 -26.81
CA LEU A 283 6.60 -13.25 -26.26
C LEU A 283 6.26 -11.84 -25.77
N GLN A 284 6.70 -11.51 -24.57
CA GLN A 284 6.62 -10.16 -24.02
C GLN A 284 8.00 -9.74 -23.52
N VAL A 285 8.54 -8.69 -24.11
CA VAL A 285 9.85 -8.13 -23.75
C VAL A 285 9.64 -6.91 -22.84
N PHE A 286 10.32 -6.90 -21.69
CA PHE A 286 10.24 -5.82 -20.72
C PHE A 286 11.54 -5.03 -20.65
N CYS A 287 11.38 -3.71 -20.63
CA CYS A 287 12.46 -2.76 -20.42
C CYS A 287 12.40 -2.23 -18.97
N ALA A 288 13.53 -2.16 -18.28
CA ALA A 288 13.62 -1.47 -17.00
C ALA A 288 13.35 0.03 -17.21
N ASP A 289 12.25 0.54 -16.64
CA ASP A 289 12.00 1.99 -16.57
C ASP A 289 12.73 2.53 -15.32
N ASP A 290 13.67 3.46 -15.50
CA ASP A 290 14.38 4.13 -14.40
C ASP A 290 13.44 4.95 -13.49
N ALA A 291 12.18 5.15 -13.90
CA ALA A 291 11.14 5.70 -13.05
C ALA A 291 10.78 4.70 -11.94
N ARG A 292 11.53 4.77 -10.83
CA ARG A 292 11.36 4.07 -9.53
C ARG A 292 9.95 4.12 -8.94
N GLY A 293 8.94 3.59 -9.60
CA GLY A 293 7.57 3.70 -9.15
C GLY A 293 6.60 3.12 -10.15
N THR A 294 5.79 2.19 -9.66
CA THR A 294 4.74 1.46 -10.36
C THR A 294 5.29 0.24 -11.11
N GLY A 295 5.11 -0.95 -10.52
CA GLY A 295 5.26 -2.24 -11.20
C GLY A 295 4.26 -2.40 -12.35
N LYS A 296 4.37 -1.54 -13.37
CA LYS A 296 3.71 -1.64 -14.66
C LYS A 296 4.74 -2.22 -15.62
N ARG A 297 4.47 -3.43 -16.09
CA ARG A 297 5.16 -4.03 -17.23
C ARG A 297 5.02 -3.07 -18.43
N LYS A 298 6.09 -2.42 -18.86
CA LYS A 298 6.11 -1.69 -20.15
C LYS A 298 6.71 -2.60 -21.20
N ARG A 299 5.96 -2.84 -22.29
CA ARG A 299 6.52 -3.45 -23.50
C ARG A 299 7.52 -2.46 -24.11
N CYS A 300 8.64 -2.98 -24.61
CA CYS A 300 9.59 -2.16 -25.34
C CYS A 300 8.95 -1.80 -26.69
N GLU A 301 8.52 -0.55 -26.88
CA GLU A 301 8.09 -0.06 -28.20
C GLU A 301 9.35 0.33 -29.01
N GLY A 302 9.65 -0.44 -30.06
CA GLY A 302 10.74 -0.20 -31.02
C GLY A 302 12.16 -0.32 -30.47
N GLU A 303 13.16 0.17 -31.23
CA GLU A 303 14.52 0.47 -30.75
C GLU A 303 14.45 1.64 -29.75
N SER A 304 13.88 1.41 -28.57
CA SER A 304 13.76 2.46 -27.56
C SER A 304 15.16 2.96 -27.17
N PRO A 305 15.47 4.27 -27.33
CA PRO A 305 16.79 4.85 -27.06
C PRO A 305 17.11 4.95 -25.54
N ARG A 306 16.40 4.19 -24.69
CA ARG A 306 16.33 4.37 -23.23
C ARG A 306 16.61 3.12 -22.38
N GLY A 307 16.89 1.94 -22.94
CA GLY A 307 17.35 0.78 -22.16
C GLY A 307 17.29 -0.53 -22.95
N ARG A 308 18.28 -1.41 -22.79
CA ARG A 308 18.22 -2.77 -23.37
C ARG A 308 17.10 -3.59 -22.68
N PRO A 309 16.55 -4.63 -23.33
CA PRO A 309 15.68 -5.59 -22.67
C PRO A 309 16.34 -6.13 -21.40
N THR A 310 15.67 -6.03 -20.26
CA THR A 310 16.19 -6.49 -18.96
C THR A 310 15.51 -7.78 -18.49
N GLY A 311 14.35 -8.13 -19.07
CA GLY A 311 13.72 -9.42 -18.85
C GLY A 311 12.63 -9.73 -19.86
N THR A 312 12.29 -11.01 -19.98
CA THR A 312 11.34 -11.52 -20.98
C THR A 312 10.35 -12.50 -20.34
N LEU A 313 9.09 -12.48 -20.77
CA LEU A 313 8.10 -13.52 -20.45
C LEU A 313 7.71 -14.22 -21.75
N ILE A 314 7.90 -15.53 -21.80
CA ILE A 314 7.53 -16.41 -22.90
C ILE A 314 6.39 -17.29 -22.40
N SER A 315 5.28 -17.37 -23.13
CA SER A 315 4.21 -18.34 -22.84
C SER A 315 4.07 -19.32 -24.00
N LEU A 316 4.01 -20.61 -23.67
CA LEU A 316 4.00 -21.74 -24.59
C LEU A 316 2.79 -22.62 -24.30
N THR A 317 2.03 -22.97 -25.33
CA THR A 317 0.87 -23.87 -25.23
C THR A 317 0.97 -24.96 -26.31
N GLU A 318 0.69 -26.20 -25.92
CA GLU A 318 0.65 -27.39 -26.77
C GLU A 318 -0.28 -28.44 -26.13
N ARG A 319 -0.62 -29.50 -26.86
CA ARG A 319 -1.41 -30.63 -26.35
C ARG A 319 -0.74 -31.28 -25.14
N SER A 320 -1.55 -31.52 -24.10
CA SER A 320 -1.12 -32.19 -22.87
C SER A 320 -0.46 -33.55 -23.13
N GLY A 321 0.61 -33.85 -22.38
CA GLY A 321 1.40 -35.08 -22.46
C GLY A 321 2.49 -35.08 -23.53
N LYS A 322 2.59 -34.03 -24.37
CA LYS A 322 3.71 -33.88 -25.31
C LYS A 322 4.94 -33.33 -24.60
N THR A 323 6.11 -33.81 -25.02
CA THR A 323 7.41 -33.31 -24.56
C THR A 323 8.07 -32.51 -25.69
N ALA A 324 8.72 -31.40 -25.33
CA ALA A 324 9.54 -30.62 -26.23
C ALA A 324 10.91 -30.32 -25.60
N GLU A 325 11.94 -30.34 -26.44
CA GLU A 325 13.26 -29.83 -26.08
C GLU A 325 13.29 -28.34 -26.39
N LEU A 326 13.55 -27.53 -25.36
CA LEU A 326 13.73 -26.09 -25.50
C LEU A 326 15.19 -25.70 -25.36
N GLU A 327 15.55 -24.72 -26.17
CA GLU A 327 16.81 -24.02 -26.06
C GLU A 327 16.59 -22.51 -26.20
N LEU A 328 17.14 -21.74 -25.25
CA LEU A 328 17.09 -20.29 -25.23
C LEU A 328 18.52 -19.74 -25.24
N VAL A 329 18.82 -18.81 -26.14
CA VAL A 329 20.06 -18.05 -26.10
C VAL A 329 19.75 -16.69 -25.50
N ILE A 330 20.41 -16.35 -24.39
CA ILE A 330 20.15 -15.16 -23.61
C ILE A 330 21.44 -14.37 -23.46
N GLU A 331 21.41 -13.12 -23.91
CA GLU A 331 22.46 -12.14 -23.63
C GLU A 331 22.24 -11.56 -22.22
N PRO A 332 23.27 -11.53 -21.35
CA PRO A 332 23.14 -10.99 -20.00
C PRO A 332 22.66 -9.54 -19.96
N SER A 333 21.84 -9.22 -18.96
CA SER A 333 21.43 -7.84 -18.68
C SER A 333 22.56 -7.10 -17.96
N ILE A 334 23.44 -6.42 -18.72
CA ILE A 334 24.45 -5.54 -18.13
C ILE A 334 23.84 -4.15 -17.91
N LYS A 335 23.48 -3.85 -16.66
CA LYS A 335 22.95 -2.54 -16.24
C LYS A 335 24.11 -1.55 -16.10
N ILE A 336 24.65 -1.09 -17.23
CA ILE A 336 25.64 -0.01 -17.28
C ILE A 336 24.88 1.32 -17.33
N ASP A 337 25.23 2.26 -16.45
CA ASP A 337 24.71 3.63 -16.52
C ASP A 337 24.93 4.24 -17.92
N ARG A 338 23.94 5.00 -18.40
CA ARG A 338 23.93 5.57 -19.75
C ARG A 338 25.15 6.46 -20.02
N GLY A 339 25.60 7.22 -19.02
CA GLY A 339 26.77 8.09 -19.10
C GLY A 339 28.05 7.29 -19.31
N LEU A 340 28.22 6.21 -18.54
CA LEU A 340 29.34 5.28 -18.68
C LEU A 340 29.33 4.57 -20.04
N ARG A 341 28.19 4.05 -20.49
CA ARG A 341 28.12 3.39 -21.80
C ARG A 341 28.46 4.32 -22.96
N ARG A 342 27.99 5.57 -22.96
CA ARG A 342 28.33 6.55 -23.99
C ARG A 342 29.83 6.86 -23.99
N HIS A 343 30.39 7.09 -22.81
CA HIS A 343 31.83 7.29 -22.67
C HIS A 343 32.64 6.13 -23.24
N LEU A 344 32.24 4.88 -22.95
CA LEU A 344 32.86 3.68 -23.49
C LEU A 344 32.69 3.53 -25.01
N ALA A 345 31.55 3.92 -25.57
CA ALA A 345 31.31 3.88 -27.01
C ALA A 345 32.05 4.99 -27.79
N ASP A 346 32.37 6.11 -27.11
CA ASP A 346 33.07 7.25 -27.67
C ASP A 346 34.60 7.15 -27.48
N LEU A 347 35.09 6.20 -26.66
CA LEU A 347 36.51 5.87 -26.52
C LEU A 347 37.07 5.41 -27.89
N GLY A 348 37.78 6.32 -28.56
CA GLY A 348 38.30 6.15 -29.93
C GLY A 348 37.86 7.23 -30.92
N LYS A 349 36.91 8.11 -30.54
CA LYS A 349 36.49 9.28 -31.33
C LYS A 349 36.76 10.54 -30.50
N SER A 350 37.83 11.27 -30.84
CA SER A 350 38.29 12.56 -30.29
C SER A 350 37.65 13.10 -28.99
N ASN A 351 38.45 13.16 -27.91
CA ASN A 351 38.26 13.82 -26.61
C ASN A 351 36.83 14.27 -26.24
N PRO A 352 36.01 13.39 -25.65
CA PRO A 352 34.79 13.82 -24.98
C PRO A 352 35.15 14.60 -23.70
N GLU A 353 34.64 15.83 -23.52
CA GLU A 353 34.74 16.55 -22.25
C GLU A 353 34.03 15.75 -21.13
N THR A 354 34.80 15.00 -20.34
CA THR A 354 34.31 14.15 -19.24
C THR A 354 34.83 14.54 -17.87
N GLU A 355 35.68 15.57 -17.79
CA GLU A 355 36.22 16.08 -16.54
C GLU A 355 35.08 16.58 -15.63
N GLY A 356 35.02 16.08 -14.39
CA GLY A 356 33.99 16.40 -13.40
C GLY A 356 32.61 15.73 -13.60
N LYS A 357 32.43 14.85 -14.60
CA LYS A 357 31.17 14.10 -14.75
C LYS A 357 31.17 12.84 -13.89
N MET A 358 30.09 12.64 -13.12
CA MET A 358 29.93 11.45 -12.26
C MET A 358 28.99 10.42 -12.89
N VAL A 359 29.31 9.14 -12.72
CA VAL A 359 28.43 8.01 -12.96
C VAL A 359 27.86 7.51 -11.64
N ASN A 360 26.56 7.24 -11.61
CA ASN A 360 25.91 6.63 -10.45
C ASN A 360 25.57 5.17 -10.76
N LEU A 361 26.17 4.25 -10.02
CA LEU A 361 25.94 2.83 -10.12
C LEU A 361 25.23 2.36 -8.84
N GLY A 362 23.97 1.97 -8.91
CA GLY A 362 23.14 1.67 -7.73
C GLY A 362 22.44 0.33 -7.84
N PHE A 363 22.72 -0.58 -6.91
CA PHE A 363 22.19 -1.95 -6.87
C PHE A 363 21.94 -2.37 -5.43
N GLY A 364 20.80 -3.03 -5.20
CA GLY A 364 20.34 -3.29 -3.83
C GLY A 364 20.33 -2.02 -2.98
N ARG A 365 20.96 -2.06 -1.80
CA ARG A 365 21.08 -0.91 -0.89
C ARG A 365 22.37 -0.12 -1.04
N ILE A 366 23.28 -0.43 -1.98
CA ILE A 366 24.54 0.30 -2.13
C ILE A 366 24.53 1.11 -3.42
N ARG A 367 24.93 2.38 -3.34
CA ARG A 367 25.24 3.24 -4.49
C ARG A 367 26.71 3.57 -4.50
N ALA A 368 27.34 3.38 -5.64
CA ALA A 368 28.66 3.90 -5.94
C ALA A 368 28.55 5.08 -6.91
N THR A 369 29.09 6.23 -6.54
CA THR A 369 29.17 7.42 -7.39
C THR A 369 30.62 7.62 -7.77
N CYS A 370 30.96 7.38 -9.03
CA CYS A 370 32.34 7.36 -9.51
C CYS A 370 32.58 8.43 -10.57
N GLU A 371 33.80 8.94 -10.66
CA GLU A 371 34.20 9.81 -11.77
C GLU A 371 34.20 9.02 -13.10
N LEU A 372 33.53 9.57 -14.10
CA LEU A 372 33.34 8.92 -15.40
C LEU A 372 34.66 8.69 -16.14
N ALA A 373 35.57 9.68 -16.06
CA ALA A 373 36.90 9.64 -16.67
C ALA A 373 37.84 8.59 -16.04
N ALA A 374 37.45 8.03 -14.89
CA ALA A 374 38.27 7.08 -14.16
C ALA A 374 38.16 5.65 -14.73
N PHE A 375 37.15 5.36 -15.57
CA PHE A 375 36.98 4.07 -16.23
C PHE A 375 37.80 3.99 -17.53
N THR A 376 39.01 3.42 -17.46
CA THR A 376 39.89 3.14 -18.61
C THR A 376 40.17 1.65 -18.73
N THR A 377 40.57 1.15 -19.89
CA THR A 377 40.75 -0.31 -20.13
C THR A 377 41.95 -0.94 -19.42
N ASP A 378 42.93 -0.13 -18.99
CA ASP A 378 44.26 -0.62 -18.61
C ASP A 378 44.63 -0.36 -17.13
N ASN A 379 43.75 0.28 -16.35
CA ASN A 379 44.04 0.68 -14.97
C ASN A 379 43.05 0.08 -13.96
N SER A 380 43.51 -0.90 -13.18
CA SER A 380 42.83 -1.34 -11.96
C SER A 380 43.15 -0.38 -10.80
N ALA A 381 42.17 -0.11 -9.95
CA ALA A 381 42.32 0.76 -8.78
C ALA A 381 41.53 0.21 -7.59
N VAL A 382 42.01 0.49 -6.38
CA VAL A 382 41.47 -0.06 -5.13
C VAL A 382 41.28 1.07 -4.12
N GLY A 383 40.12 1.12 -3.46
CA GLY A 383 39.83 2.12 -2.45
C GLY A 383 39.22 3.40 -3.01
N LEU A 384 38.56 4.17 -2.13
CA LEU A 384 37.74 5.34 -2.51
C LEU A 384 38.51 6.38 -3.33
N LYS A 385 39.75 6.69 -2.90
CA LYS A 385 40.59 7.73 -3.49
C LYS A 385 41.07 7.34 -4.88
N ASP A 386 41.62 6.15 -5.04
CA ASP A 386 42.27 5.74 -6.29
C ASP A 386 41.25 5.28 -7.35
N THR A 387 40.08 4.82 -6.92
CA THR A 387 38.96 4.51 -7.83
C THR A 387 38.17 5.75 -8.24
N GLY A 388 38.33 6.89 -7.56
CA GLY A 388 37.49 8.07 -7.76
C GLY A 388 36.01 7.82 -7.44
N CYS A 389 35.72 6.83 -6.58
CA CYS A 389 34.37 6.40 -6.23
C CYS A 389 34.02 6.73 -4.79
N GLN A 390 32.78 7.18 -4.58
CA GLN A 390 32.15 7.32 -3.27
C GLN A 390 31.09 6.23 -3.10
N LEU A 391 31.04 5.61 -1.92
CA LEU A 391 30.02 4.62 -1.58
C LEU A 391 28.99 5.24 -0.64
N ASN A 392 27.72 5.01 -0.93
CA ASN A 392 26.60 5.51 -0.15
C ASN A 392 25.58 4.39 0.07
N TRP A 393 25.06 4.29 1.29
CA TRP A 393 23.93 3.41 1.57
C TRP A 393 22.63 4.08 1.11
N ASN A 394 21.94 3.44 0.19
CA ASN A 394 20.65 3.86 -0.33
C ASN A 394 19.53 3.39 0.60
N VAL A 395 18.89 4.34 1.27
CA VAL A 395 17.73 4.11 2.12
C VAL A 395 16.45 4.47 1.33
N PRO A 396 15.82 3.54 0.59
CA PRO A 396 14.38 3.61 0.38
C PRO A 396 13.69 3.51 1.74
N GLY A 397 12.73 4.41 1.99
CA GLY A 397 11.89 4.35 3.18
C GLY A 397 11.31 2.95 3.39
N ASN A 398 11.64 2.37 4.53
CA ASN A 398 11.16 1.12 5.13
C ASN A 398 11.46 -0.17 4.36
N GLN A 399 12.33 -1.03 4.93
CA GLN A 399 12.20 -2.51 4.95
C GLN A 399 13.38 -3.17 5.64
N THR A 400 13.08 -4.02 6.63
CA THR A 400 14.00 -4.91 7.36
C THR A 400 14.00 -6.31 6.74
N VAL A 401 15.14 -6.98 6.77
CA VAL A 401 15.31 -8.44 6.55
C VAL A 401 15.83 -9.01 7.86
N GLU A 402 15.23 -10.10 8.34
CA GLU A 402 15.56 -10.74 9.62
C GLU A 402 16.05 -12.18 9.45
N ARG A 403 16.81 -12.63 10.46
CA ARG A 403 17.38 -13.96 10.66
C ARG A 403 16.31 -15.07 10.70
N PRO A 404 16.67 -16.32 10.37
CA PRO A 404 15.84 -17.48 10.67
C PRO A 404 15.82 -17.73 12.19
N SER A 405 14.63 -17.65 12.78
CA SER A 405 14.29 -18.19 14.11
C SER A 405 13.85 -19.65 13.98
N GLU A 406 13.86 -20.39 15.09
CA GLU A 406 13.26 -21.72 15.15
C GLU A 406 11.76 -21.64 14.78
N PRO A 407 11.23 -22.63 14.03
CA PRO A 407 9.84 -22.59 13.61
C PRO A 407 8.92 -22.66 14.83
N LEU A 408 7.97 -21.70 14.92
CA LEU A 408 6.78 -21.86 15.73
C LEU A 408 5.94 -22.97 15.08
N GLU A 409 5.73 -24.07 15.81
CA GLU A 409 4.98 -25.23 15.34
C GLU A 409 3.60 -25.28 16.01
N GLY A 410 2.54 -25.54 15.23
CA GLY A 410 1.24 -25.90 15.81
C GLY A 410 0.36 -24.76 16.36
N LEU A 411 0.58 -23.51 15.93
CA LEU A 411 -0.29 -22.39 16.30
C LEU A 411 -1.76 -22.65 15.94
N GLU A 412 -2.68 -22.35 16.86
CA GLU A 412 -4.12 -22.50 16.67
C GLU A 412 -4.90 -21.20 16.89
N ILE A 413 -6.01 -21.04 16.18
CA ILE A 413 -7.00 -19.96 16.39
C ILE A 413 -8.36 -20.60 16.67
N GLY A 414 -8.86 -20.47 17.90
CA GLY A 414 -10.16 -21.05 18.28
C GLY A 414 -10.24 -22.56 18.02
N GLY A 415 -9.13 -23.29 18.23
CA GLY A 415 -9.02 -24.73 17.96
C GLY A 415 -8.82 -25.10 16.49
N LEU A 416 -8.66 -24.11 15.59
CA LEU A 416 -8.26 -24.34 14.20
C LEU A 416 -6.73 -24.27 14.10
N PRO A 417 -6.04 -25.35 13.67
CA PRO A 417 -4.62 -25.30 13.34
C PRO A 417 -4.36 -24.34 12.19
N VAL A 418 -3.60 -23.26 12.45
CA VAL A 418 -3.27 -22.23 11.46
C VAL A 418 -1.85 -22.34 10.92
N LEU A 419 -0.91 -22.92 11.67
CA LEU A 419 0.42 -23.29 11.18
C LEU A 419 0.62 -24.81 11.25
N ASP A 420 1.30 -25.37 10.25
CA ASP A 420 1.72 -26.78 10.26
C ASP A 420 3.00 -27.01 11.08
N THR A 421 3.47 -28.26 11.10
CA THR A 421 4.71 -28.67 11.81
C THR A 421 5.99 -28.07 11.23
N GLN A 422 5.91 -27.37 10.11
CA GLN A 422 7.03 -26.69 9.45
C GLN A 422 6.92 -25.16 9.62
N GLY A 423 5.92 -24.68 10.37
CA GLY A 423 5.64 -23.27 10.57
C GLY A 423 5.02 -22.58 9.35
N ALA A 424 4.45 -23.33 8.39
CA ALA A 424 3.76 -22.80 7.23
C ALA A 424 2.24 -22.70 7.44
N LEU A 425 1.59 -21.71 6.81
CA LEU A 425 0.15 -21.51 6.92
C LEU A 425 -0.63 -22.71 6.37
N THR A 426 -1.59 -23.22 7.15
CA THR A 426 -2.42 -24.36 6.74
C THR A 426 -3.40 -23.99 5.63
N GLN A 427 -3.80 -24.99 4.83
CA GLN A 427 -4.77 -24.85 3.75
C GLN A 427 -6.09 -24.23 4.24
N LYS A 428 -6.65 -24.74 5.35
CA LYS A 428 -7.91 -24.25 5.90
C LYS A 428 -7.80 -22.80 6.40
N ALA A 429 -6.69 -22.44 7.05
CA ALA A 429 -6.46 -21.06 7.50
C ALA A 429 -6.37 -20.06 6.32
N PHE A 430 -5.73 -20.48 5.23
CA PHE A 430 -5.70 -19.68 4.00
C PHE A 430 -7.05 -19.56 3.33
N GLU A 431 -7.84 -20.63 3.26
CA GLU A 431 -9.20 -20.60 2.71
C GLU A 431 -10.10 -19.64 3.50
N LEU A 432 -9.89 -19.53 4.82
CA LEU A 432 -10.52 -18.53 5.68
C LEU A 432 -9.96 -17.11 5.50
N GLY A 433 -8.99 -16.91 4.62
CA GLY A 433 -8.40 -15.61 4.31
C GLY A 433 -7.39 -15.11 5.34
N LEU A 434 -6.90 -15.97 6.22
CA LEU A 434 -5.99 -15.57 7.30
C LEU A 434 -4.57 -15.27 6.81
N GLY A 435 -4.20 -15.61 5.57
CA GLY A 435 -2.86 -15.35 5.05
C GLY A 435 -2.47 -13.87 5.01
N GLY A 436 -3.43 -12.96 4.81
CA GLY A 436 -3.16 -11.52 4.93
C GLY A 436 -2.81 -11.10 6.36
N LEU A 437 -3.42 -11.74 7.36
CA LEU A 437 -3.21 -11.46 8.77
C LEU A 437 -1.93 -12.14 9.29
N LEU A 438 -1.87 -13.47 9.18
CA LEU A 438 -0.81 -14.29 9.73
C LEU A 438 0.46 -14.28 8.88
N GLY A 439 0.37 -13.93 7.60
CA GLY A 439 1.38 -14.26 6.62
C GLY A 439 1.29 -15.72 6.18
N LEU A 440 2.29 -16.16 5.44
CA LEU A 440 2.37 -17.52 4.90
C LEU A 440 3.12 -18.51 5.80
N GLY A 441 3.70 -18.02 6.90
CA GLY A 441 4.44 -18.83 7.86
C GLY A 441 5.54 -18.06 8.56
N THR A 442 6.32 -18.76 9.38
CA THR A 442 7.41 -18.19 10.19
C THR A 442 8.57 -17.61 9.36
N GLY A 443 8.81 -18.15 8.17
CA GLY A 443 9.78 -17.62 7.20
C GLY A 443 9.30 -16.36 6.46
N ASP A 444 8.04 -15.98 6.60
CA ASP A 444 7.45 -14.86 5.89
C ASP A 444 7.75 -13.54 6.63
N SER A 445 8.86 -12.89 6.29
CA SER A 445 9.41 -11.73 7.02
C SER A 445 8.42 -10.58 7.24
N GLY A 446 8.26 -10.12 8.49
CA GLY A 446 7.35 -9.03 8.85
C GLY A 446 5.86 -9.40 8.93
N SER A 447 5.51 -10.69 8.80
CA SER A 447 4.17 -11.21 9.11
C SER A 447 3.97 -11.39 10.62
N VAL A 448 2.73 -11.62 11.04
CA VAL A 448 2.43 -11.99 12.44
C VAL A 448 3.08 -13.35 12.77
N ALA A 449 3.03 -14.35 11.89
CA ALA A 449 3.68 -15.65 12.11
C ALA A 449 5.21 -15.55 12.26
N ALA A 450 5.87 -14.69 11.50
CA ALA A 450 7.31 -14.46 11.66
C ALA A 450 7.64 -13.73 12.97
N ALA A 451 6.82 -12.77 13.38
CA ALA A 451 6.99 -12.09 14.67
C ALA A 451 6.83 -13.07 15.84
N LEU A 452 5.86 -13.99 15.75
CA LEU A 452 5.64 -15.04 16.73
C LEU A 452 6.86 -15.92 16.96
N SER A 453 7.53 -16.36 15.88
CA SER A 453 8.68 -17.27 16.00
C SER A 453 9.89 -16.70 16.76
N LYS A 454 9.85 -15.41 17.14
CA LYS A 454 10.96 -14.70 17.78
C LYS A 454 10.70 -14.42 19.25
N THR A 455 9.53 -14.79 19.75
CA THR A 455 9.17 -14.56 21.15
C THR A 455 9.84 -15.64 22.00
N ASP A 456 10.72 -15.27 22.94
CA ASP A 456 11.42 -16.19 23.87
C ASP A 456 10.45 -16.88 24.87
N GLN A 457 9.14 -16.66 24.76
CA GLN A 457 8.13 -17.23 25.64
C GLN A 457 7.54 -18.49 25.01
N GLY A 458 7.84 -19.66 25.59
CA GLY A 458 7.37 -20.97 25.13
C GLY A 458 5.86 -21.24 25.31
N GLN A 459 4.98 -20.24 25.10
CA GLN A 459 3.53 -20.42 25.02
C GLN A 459 2.96 -19.64 23.83
N ASP A 460 2.23 -20.35 22.97
CA ASP A 460 1.55 -19.74 21.82
C ASP A 460 0.47 -18.75 22.29
N PRO A 461 0.37 -17.56 21.65
CA PRO A 461 -0.67 -16.62 22.00
C PRO A 461 -2.03 -17.08 21.50
N VAL A 462 -3.05 -16.79 22.30
CA VAL A 462 -4.45 -17.05 21.99
C VAL A 462 -5.01 -15.85 21.24
N PHE A 463 -5.34 -16.09 19.98
CA PHE A 463 -5.93 -15.06 19.12
C PHE A 463 -7.39 -14.78 19.44
N THR A 464 -7.80 -13.53 19.26
CA THR A 464 -9.18 -13.04 19.48
C THR A 464 -10.14 -13.37 18.33
N ILE A 465 -9.60 -13.83 17.20
CA ILE A 465 -10.36 -14.19 16.01
C ILE A 465 -11.21 -15.42 16.27
N ILE A 466 -12.47 -15.36 15.87
CA ILE A 466 -13.42 -16.47 15.93
C ILE A 466 -13.51 -17.09 14.52
N PRO A 467 -13.08 -18.34 14.29
CA PRO A 467 -13.08 -18.96 12.96
C PRO A 467 -14.45 -18.93 12.26
N ASP A 468 -15.53 -19.16 13.01
CA ASP A 468 -16.89 -19.10 12.48
C ASP A 468 -17.27 -17.69 11.98
N TYR A 469 -16.91 -16.65 12.73
CA TYR A 469 -17.15 -15.26 12.31
C TYR A 469 -16.30 -14.90 11.09
N GLN A 470 -15.05 -15.37 11.05
CA GLN A 470 -14.16 -15.18 9.91
C GLN A 470 -14.74 -15.84 8.64
N GLU A 471 -15.22 -17.08 8.75
CA GLU A 471 -15.86 -17.81 7.65
C GLU A 471 -17.11 -17.08 7.14
N LYS A 472 -18.02 -16.69 8.04
CA LYS A 472 -19.24 -15.95 7.68
C LYS A 472 -18.93 -14.58 7.07
N ALA A 473 -17.93 -13.86 7.59
CA ALA A 473 -17.50 -12.57 7.06
C ALA A 473 -16.97 -12.70 5.63
N LEU A 474 -16.13 -13.72 5.38
CA LEU A 474 -15.59 -14.01 4.06
C LEU A 474 -16.69 -14.47 3.08
N ALA A 475 -17.63 -15.30 3.55
CA ALA A 475 -18.76 -15.75 2.75
C ALA A 475 -19.64 -14.57 2.31
N ALA A 476 -19.96 -13.66 3.24
CA ALA A 476 -20.74 -12.46 2.96
C ALA A 476 -20.05 -11.53 1.95
N LEU A 477 -18.72 -11.38 2.06
CA LEU A 477 -17.92 -10.68 1.05
C LEU A 477 -18.01 -11.38 -0.31
N THR A 478 -17.74 -12.67 -0.37
CA THR A 478 -17.68 -13.44 -1.62
C THR A 478 -19.02 -13.44 -2.36
N GLN A 479 -20.13 -13.57 -1.64
CA GLN A 479 -21.49 -13.55 -2.22
C GLN A 479 -21.83 -12.21 -2.87
N ASN A 480 -21.34 -11.11 -2.31
CA ASN A 480 -21.67 -9.75 -2.75
C ASN A 480 -20.52 -9.09 -3.54
N TYR A 481 -19.38 -9.77 -3.67
CA TYR A 481 -18.24 -9.33 -4.45
C TYR A 481 -18.36 -9.85 -5.87
N THR A 482 -18.45 -8.94 -6.82
CA THR A 482 -18.44 -9.29 -8.25
C THR A 482 -17.19 -8.70 -8.89
N CYS A 483 -16.45 -9.51 -9.64
CA CYS A 483 -15.37 -8.98 -10.46
C CYS A 483 -15.89 -8.49 -11.82
N PRO A 484 -15.37 -7.38 -12.34
CA PRO A 484 -15.69 -6.95 -13.70
C PRO A 484 -15.38 -8.06 -14.72
N LYS A 485 -16.25 -8.24 -15.71
CA LYS A 485 -16.09 -9.27 -16.76
C LYS A 485 -14.87 -8.95 -17.62
N GLY A 486 -14.03 -9.95 -17.87
CA GLY A 486 -12.85 -9.82 -18.74
C GLY A 486 -11.59 -9.29 -18.06
N GLU A 487 -11.64 -8.97 -16.76
CA GLU A 487 -10.43 -8.71 -15.99
C GLU A 487 -9.78 -10.03 -15.56
N GLU A 488 -8.54 -10.26 -15.99
CA GLU A 488 -7.70 -11.37 -15.51
C GLU A 488 -7.39 -11.23 -14.01
N ARG A 489 -7.44 -10.00 -13.47
CA ARG A 489 -7.40 -9.68 -12.05
C ARG A 489 -8.39 -8.58 -11.68
N CYS A 490 -9.18 -8.87 -10.65
CA CYS A 490 -10.09 -7.92 -10.03
C CYS A 490 -9.33 -6.74 -9.40
N SER A 491 -9.48 -5.55 -9.98
CA SER A 491 -8.92 -4.33 -9.40
C SER A 491 -9.63 -3.90 -8.10
N ARG A 492 -10.90 -4.32 -7.95
CA ARG A 492 -11.79 -4.08 -6.80
C ARG A 492 -11.26 -4.75 -5.53
N ARG A 493 -11.38 -4.05 -4.40
CA ARG A 493 -11.06 -4.61 -3.07
C ARG A 493 -12.30 -4.56 -2.20
N ALA A 494 -12.50 -5.60 -1.41
CA ALA A 494 -13.59 -5.63 -0.44
C ALA A 494 -13.07 -6.12 0.90
N ASP A 495 -13.49 -5.46 1.98
CA ASP A 495 -13.03 -5.73 3.34
C ASP A 495 -14.21 -5.71 4.29
N LEU A 496 -14.20 -6.60 5.27
CA LEU A 496 -15.12 -6.61 6.40
C LEU A 496 -14.32 -6.90 7.68
N VAL A 497 -14.30 -5.92 8.59
CA VAL A 497 -13.67 -6.04 9.90
C VAL A 497 -14.75 -6.06 10.98
N ILE A 498 -14.65 -6.98 11.93
CA ILE A 498 -15.54 -7.14 13.07
C ILE A 498 -14.71 -7.05 14.35
N LEU A 499 -15.13 -6.19 15.28
CA LEU A 499 -14.56 -6.04 16.62
C LEU A 499 -15.61 -6.36 17.68
N ASP A 500 -15.18 -6.91 18.81
CA ASP A 500 -15.98 -6.85 20.04
C ASP A 500 -16.04 -5.40 20.52
N ALA A 501 -17.21 -4.99 21.00
CA ALA A 501 -17.45 -3.69 21.61
C ALA A 501 -18.16 -3.82 22.96
N THR A 502 -17.95 -4.96 23.65
CA THR A 502 -18.53 -5.30 24.95
C THR A 502 -17.46 -5.19 26.03
N ASP A 503 -17.74 -4.37 27.06
CA ASP A 503 -17.01 -4.37 28.33
C ASP A 503 -15.48 -4.57 28.20
N VAL A 504 -14.89 -5.45 28.99
CA VAL A 504 -13.43 -5.58 29.05
C VAL A 504 -12.78 -6.11 27.76
N ASN A 505 -13.58 -6.68 26.85
CA ASN A 505 -13.18 -7.25 25.57
C ASN A 505 -13.25 -6.25 24.41
N ALA A 506 -13.76 -5.03 24.65
CA ALA A 506 -13.92 -4.03 23.61
C ALA A 506 -12.59 -3.77 22.88
N GLY A 507 -12.54 -4.09 21.59
CA GLY A 507 -11.35 -4.04 20.75
C GLY A 507 -10.85 -5.40 20.26
N ASP A 508 -11.32 -6.51 20.83
CA ASP A 508 -10.99 -7.85 20.34
C ASP A 508 -11.35 -7.96 18.85
N VAL A 509 -10.37 -8.28 18.01
CA VAL A 509 -10.55 -8.46 16.57
C VAL A 509 -11.15 -9.85 16.30
N LEU A 510 -12.46 -9.91 16.09
CA LEU A 510 -13.19 -11.16 15.93
C LEU A 510 -13.12 -11.72 14.50
N ALA A 511 -13.04 -10.84 13.49
CA ALA A 511 -12.86 -11.22 12.09
C ALA A 511 -12.24 -10.08 11.26
N VAL A 512 -11.39 -10.44 10.29
CA VAL A 512 -10.81 -9.54 9.28
C VAL A 512 -10.82 -10.27 7.94
N ALA A 513 -11.88 -10.09 7.17
CA ALA A 513 -12.01 -10.67 5.85
C ALA A 513 -11.65 -9.65 4.77
N SER A 514 -10.86 -10.06 3.78
CA SER A 514 -10.44 -9.21 2.65
C SER A 514 -10.46 -9.99 1.34
N LEU A 515 -10.87 -9.31 0.27
CA LEU A 515 -10.84 -9.77 -1.12
C LEU A 515 -10.11 -8.76 -2.02
N PRO A 516 -9.43 -9.23 -3.08
CA PRO A 516 -9.24 -10.64 -3.44
C PRO A 516 -8.28 -11.35 -2.48
N GLN A 517 -8.52 -12.64 -2.22
CA GLN A 517 -7.55 -13.49 -1.54
C GLN A 517 -6.32 -13.75 -2.44
N PRO A 518 -5.16 -14.12 -1.87
CA PRO A 518 -4.02 -14.57 -2.66
C PRO A 518 -4.40 -15.73 -3.57
N ARG A 519 -3.76 -15.81 -4.75
CA ARG A 519 -3.86 -17.02 -5.58
C ARG A 519 -2.99 -18.11 -4.94
N THR A 520 -3.48 -19.33 -5.01
CA THR A 520 -2.72 -20.53 -4.70
C THR A 520 -1.51 -20.66 -5.64
N GLY A 521 -0.38 -21.12 -5.09
CA GLY A 521 0.85 -21.40 -5.83
C GLY A 521 1.74 -20.19 -6.10
N MET A 522 1.48 -19.01 -5.55
CA MET A 522 2.38 -17.86 -5.77
C MET A 522 3.78 -18.15 -5.24
N SER A 523 4.83 -17.72 -5.96
CA SER A 523 6.20 -17.95 -5.49
C SER A 523 6.55 -17.03 -4.31
N ALA A 524 7.34 -17.53 -3.35
CA ALA A 524 7.82 -16.72 -2.23
C ALA A 524 8.54 -15.44 -2.72
N TRP A 525 9.31 -15.55 -3.82
CA TRP A 525 9.98 -14.40 -4.43
C TRP A 525 8.99 -13.36 -4.98
N ASP A 526 7.91 -13.77 -5.65
CA ASP A 526 6.88 -12.85 -6.16
C ASP A 526 6.19 -12.11 -5.02
N ILE A 527 5.79 -12.83 -3.97
CA ILE A 527 5.11 -12.28 -2.79
C ILE A 527 6.01 -11.26 -2.09
N GLU A 528 7.24 -11.65 -1.76
CA GLU A 528 8.20 -10.76 -1.12
C GLU A 528 8.48 -9.54 -2.01
N THR A 529 8.72 -9.73 -3.30
CA THR A 529 9.01 -8.62 -4.23
C THR A 529 7.84 -7.64 -4.34
N LEU A 530 6.61 -8.14 -4.41
CA LEU A 530 5.41 -7.31 -4.43
C LEU A 530 5.24 -6.56 -3.11
N GLU A 531 5.39 -7.20 -1.96
CA GLU A 531 5.39 -6.50 -0.67
C GLU A 531 6.44 -5.41 -0.60
N LEU A 532 7.66 -5.69 -1.07
CA LEU A 532 8.77 -4.76 -0.96
C LEU A 532 8.61 -3.52 -1.86
N THR A 533 8.16 -3.74 -3.09
CA THR A 533 8.25 -2.72 -4.16
C THR A 533 6.90 -2.19 -4.64
N ALA A 534 5.82 -2.90 -4.31
CA ALA A 534 4.46 -2.58 -4.71
C ALA A 534 3.47 -3.10 -3.66
N SER A 535 3.68 -2.79 -2.38
CA SER A 535 2.89 -3.33 -1.25
C SER A 535 1.39 -3.18 -1.45
N SER A 536 0.95 -2.08 -2.07
CA SER A 536 -0.45 -1.88 -2.42
C SER A 536 -0.99 -2.96 -3.35
N LYS A 537 -0.18 -3.63 -4.17
CA LYS A 537 -0.55 -4.72 -5.09
C LYS A 537 -0.40 -6.11 -4.48
N SER A 538 0.33 -6.24 -3.39
CA SER A 538 0.58 -7.53 -2.78
C SER A 538 -0.75 -8.22 -2.39
N PRO A 539 -0.88 -9.54 -2.64
CA PRO A 539 -2.03 -10.29 -2.18
C PRO A 539 -2.09 -10.44 -0.64
N LEU A 540 -0.97 -10.24 0.07
CA LEU A 540 -0.88 -10.33 1.54
C LEU A 540 -0.93 -8.97 2.24
N ALA A 541 -1.30 -7.92 1.51
CA ALA A 541 -1.35 -6.57 2.03
C ALA A 541 -2.37 -6.35 3.17
N ALA A 542 -3.20 -7.35 3.48
CA ALA A 542 -4.28 -7.30 4.45
C ALA A 542 -5.02 -5.95 4.48
N TYR A 543 -5.74 -5.73 3.40
CA TYR A 543 -6.43 -4.48 3.11
C TYR A 543 -7.42 -4.03 4.22
N GLY A 544 -7.86 -4.94 5.10
CA GLY A 544 -8.68 -4.65 6.27
C GLY A 544 -8.01 -3.80 7.36
N TRP A 545 -6.69 -3.92 7.57
CA TRP A 545 -5.97 -3.13 8.59
C TRP A 545 -5.07 -2.03 8.02
N ARG A 546 -4.76 -2.09 6.71
CA ARG A 546 -3.80 -1.18 6.05
C ARG A 546 -4.48 -0.38 4.96
N ASN A 547 -4.07 0.88 4.87
CA ASN A 547 -4.41 1.77 3.77
C ASN A 547 -3.14 2.17 3.02
N TYR A 548 -3.13 1.92 1.71
CA TYR A 548 -1.97 2.12 0.85
C TYR A 548 -2.16 3.20 -0.21
N ASP A 549 -3.39 3.63 -0.45
CA ASP A 549 -3.72 4.62 -1.47
C ASP A 549 -5.12 5.24 -1.24
N LEU A 550 -5.61 5.97 -2.24
CA LEU A 550 -6.92 6.63 -2.24
C LEU A 550 -8.10 5.66 -2.00
N ARG A 551 -7.89 4.33 -2.10
CA ARG A 551 -8.95 3.33 -1.84
C ARG A 551 -9.41 3.32 -0.39
N GLY A 552 -8.59 3.77 0.56
CA GLY A 552 -9.00 3.90 1.97
C GLY A 552 -9.58 5.25 2.36
N THR A 553 -10.01 6.07 1.41
CA THR A 553 -10.75 7.29 1.74
C THR A 553 -12.17 6.92 2.25
N PRO A 554 -12.51 7.20 3.54
CA PRO A 554 -13.73 6.71 4.18
C PRO A 554 -15.02 7.39 3.70
N GLY A 555 -14.90 8.56 3.06
CA GLY A 555 -16.04 9.40 2.69
C GLY A 555 -16.95 9.68 3.89
N SER A 556 -18.26 9.73 3.64
CA SER A 556 -19.26 10.09 4.66
C SER A 556 -19.30 9.19 5.92
N ALA A 557 -18.59 8.06 5.97
CA ALA A 557 -18.42 7.31 7.21
C ALA A 557 -17.63 8.12 8.27
N PHE A 558 -16.71 8.98 7.81
CA PHE A 558 -15.90 9.84 8.66
C PHE A 558 -16.68 10.97 9.35
N LYS A 559 -17.93 11.22 8.94
CA LYS A 559 -18.81 12.20 9.61
C LYS A 559 -19.04 11.88 11.09
N LEU A 560 -18.85 10.62 11.50
CA LEU A 560 -18.79 10.23 12.91
C LEU A 560 -17.66 10.94 13.65
N VAL A 561 -16.46 11.00 13.08
CA VAL A 561 -15.31 11.70 13.67
C VAL A 561 -15.58 13.20 13.72
N THR A 562 -16.08 13.78 12.64
CA THR A 562 -16.46 15.21 12.59
C THR A 562 -17.55 15.57 13.63
N ALA A 563 -18.52 14.68 13.85
CA ALA A 563 -19.55 14.84 14.90
C ALA A 563 -18.95 14.85 16.31
N LEU A 564 -18.02 13.92 16.58
CA LEU A 564 -17.31 13.84 17.86
C LEU A 564 -16.46 15.08 18.10
N THR A 565 -15.73 15.57 17.07
CA THR A 565 -14.95 16.81 17.15
C THR A 565 -15.83 18.01 17.51
N ALA A 566 -16.98 18.17 16.84
CA ALA A 566 -17.91 19.27 17.13
C ALA A 566 -18.52 19.18 18.53
N SER A 567 -18.87 17.96 18.95
CA SER A 567 -19.43 17.69 20.27
C SER A 567 -18.42 18.02 21.37
N GLN A 568 -17.18 17.59 21.21
CA GLN A 568 -16.08 17.92 22.12
C GLN A 568 -15.86 19.44 22.18
N TYR A 569 -15.82 20.11 21.03
CA TYR A 569 -15.66 21.56 20.99
C TYR A 569 -16.77 22.32 21.74
N VAL A 570 -18.04 21.92 21.61
CA VAL A 570 -19.16 22.51 22.36
C VAL A 570 -19.01 22.27 23.87
N LEU A 571 -18.58 21.07 24.26
CA LEU A 571 -18.30 20.77 25.67
C LEU A 571 -17.16 21.63 26.22
N ASP A 572 -16.10 21.84 25.46
CA ASP A 572 -14.93 22.61 25.91
C ASP A 572 -15.22 24.12 25.94
N SER A 573 -15.76 24.66 24.86
CA SER A 573 -15.97 26.11 24.66
C SER A 573 -17.25 26.66 25.28
N GLY A 574 -18.29 25.83 25.39
CA GLY A 574 -19.64 26.29 25.72
C GLY A 574 -20.33 27.08 24.59
N ASP A 575 -19.89 26.95 23.34
CA ASP A 575 -20.50 27.61 22.17
C ASP A 575 -21.98 27.24 22.00
N LYS A 576 -22.86 28.15 22.43
CA LYS A 576 -24.32 27.98 22.39
C LYS A 576 -24.90 27.99 20.98
N THR A 577 -24.23 28.64 20.04
CA THR A 577 -24.70 28.69 18.65
C THR A 577 -24.49 27.34 18.00
N LEU A 578 -23.27 26.79 18.08
CA LEU A 578 -23.00 25.44 17.58
C LEU A 578 -23.77 24.38 18.37
N GLU A 579 -23.92 24.51 19.70
CA GLU A 579 -24.79 23.62 20.51
C GLU A 579 -26.22 23.58 19.95
N GLY A 580 -26.81 24.75 19.65
CA GLY A 580 -28.15 24.85 19.06
C GLY A 580 -28.25 24.17 17.69
N VAL A 581 -27.20 24.27 16.88
CA VAL A 581 -27.10 23.58 15.58
C VAL A 581 -26.97 22.06 15.74
N LEU A 582 -26.13 21.58 16.67
CA LEU A 582 -25.95 20.14 16.91
C LEU A 582 -27.22 19.49 17.45
N LEU A 583 -27.91 20.16 18.39
CA LEU A 583 -29.15 19.66 19.00
C LEU A 583 -30.39 19.88 18.13
N GLY A 584 -30.24 20.44 16.92
CA GLY A 584 -31.35 20.68 15.98
C GLY A 584 -32.38 21.70 16.48
N LYS A 585 -31.94 22.64 17.34
CA LYS A 585 -32.72 23.79 17.82
C LYS A 585 -32.63 24.98 16.86
N ALA A 586 -31.55 25.07 16.08
CA ALA A 586 -31.37 26.09 15.05
C ALA A 586 -32.21 25.79 13.80
N SER A 587 -32.74 26.84 13.19
CA SER A 587 -33.39 26.78 11.89
C SER A 587 -32.38 26.54 10.76
N PRO A 588 -32.82 26.04 9.59
CA PRO A 588 -31.96 25.90 8.41
C PRO A 588 -31.25 27.18 7.98
N LEU A 589 -31.85 28.36 8.23
CA LEU A 589 -31.25 29.64 7.88
C LEU A 589 -30.15 30.03 8.87
N GLU A 590 -30.37 29.85 10.17
CA GLU A 590 -29.34 30.09 11.19
C GLU A 590 -28.11 29.18 10.98
N MET A 591 -28.34 27.93 10.60
CA MET A 591 -27.25 27.02 10.22
C MET A 591 -26.52 27.47 8.96
N ALA A 592 -27.25 27.93 7.95
CA ALA A 592 -26.64 28.44 6.73
C ALA A 592 -25.77 29.66 7.02
N ASP A 593 -26.21 30.54 7.92
CA ASP A 593 -25.46 31.71 8.34
C ASP A 593 -24.19 31.32 9.11
N LEU A 594 -24.31 30.41 10.07
CA LEU A 594 -23.17 29.93 10.86
C LEU A 594 -22.07 29.32 9.98
N PHE A 595 -22.46 28.49 9.01
CA PHE A 595 -21.52 27.79 8.15
C PHE A 595 -21.17 28.53 6.86
N GLY A 596 -21.76 29.71 6.61
CA GLY A 596 -21.56 30.46 5.37
C GLY A 596 -22.09 29.77 4.11
N ILE A 597 -23.16 28.97 4.23
CA ILE A 597 -23.80 28.28 3.11
C ILE A 597 -24.57 29.30 2.25
N ALA A 598 -24.35 29.24 0.94
CA ALA A 598 -24.95 30.15 -0.02
C ALA A 598 -25.70 29.40 -1.13
N ALA A 599 -26.49 30.12 -1.92
CA ALA A 599 -27.06 29.58 -3.15
C ALA A 599 -26.03 29.63 -4.28
N THR A 600 -26.00 28.62 -5.15
CA THR A 600 -25.23 28.68 -6.39
C THR A 600 -25.94 27.97 -7.54
N ARG A 601 -25.62 28.37 -8.77
CA ARG A 601 -26.01 27.63 -9.98
C ARG A 601 -25.21 26.33 -10.04
N PRO A 602 -25.79 25.20 -10.48
CA PRO A 602 -25.14 23.90 -10.36
C PRO A 602 -23.82 23.83 -11.15
N ALA A 603 -22.70 23.85 -10.42
CA ALA A 603 -21.38 23.44 -10.88
C ALA A 603 -20.85 22.39 -9.89
N PHE A 604 -20.48 21.22 -10.40
CA PHE A 604 -19.98 20.12 -9.59
C PHE A 604 -18.59 20.46 -9.01
N ASN A 605 -18.37 20.19 -7.72
CA ASN A 605 -17.12 20.29 -6.93
C ASN A 605 -15.99 21.06 -7.64
N GLY A 606 -16.18 22.37 -7.78
CA GLY A 606 -15.35 23.18 -8.66
C GLY A 606 -15.55 24.65 -8.39
N ARG A 607 -14.98 25.48 -9.27
CA ARG A 607 -15.09 26.93 -9.17
C ARG A 607 -16.55 27.36 -9.32
N CYS A 608 -17.01 28.25 -8.46
CA CYS A 608 -18.38 28.72 -8.45
C CYS A 608 -18.45 30.23 -8.20
N LYS A 609 -19.64 30.79 -8.42
CA LYS A 609 -20.01 32.12 -7.97
C LYS A 609 -21.16 31.96 -6.96
N PRO A 610 -20.89 32.05 -5.65
CA PRO A 610 -21.95 32.00 -4.65
C PRO A 610 -22.83 33.26 -4.73
N ASN A 611 -24.11 33.09 -4.43
CA ASN A 611 -25.07 34.17 -4.26
C ASN A 611 -25.56 34.15 -2.80
N TYR A 612 -25.08 35.10 -2.02
CA TYR A 612 -25.40 35.26 -0.60
C TYR A 612 -26.72 35.99 -0.35
N ASP A 613 -27.27 36.67 -1.38
CA ASP A 613 -28.53 37.41 -1.27
C ASP A 613 -29.76 36.48 -1.23
N VAL A 614 -29.60 35.23 -1.70
CA VAL A 614 -30.66 34.24 -1.68
C VAL A 614 -30.73 33.57 -0.30
N ARG A 615 -31.78 33.92 0.46
CA ARG A 615 -32.05 33.45 1.82
C ARG A 615 -33.09 32.32 1.90
N ASP A 616 -33.30 31.60 0.80
CA ASP A 616 -34.22 30.45 0.74
C ASP A 616 -33.45 29.15 1.06
N PRO A 617 -33.72 28.48 2.20
CA PRO A 617 -33.00 27.28 2.61
C PRO A 617 -33.06 26.11 1.62
N ASN A 618 -34.08 26.09 0.73
CA ASN A 618 -34.16 25.09 -0.34
C ASN A 618 -33.15 25.36 -1.48
N LYS A 619 -32.74 26.62 -1.64
CA LYS A 619 -31.81 27.08 -2.67
C LYS A 619 -30.37 27.25 -2.16
N MET A 620 -30.18 27.35 -0.84
CA MET A 620 -28.86 27.39 -0.18
C MET A 620 -28.18 26.02 -0.25
N ASN A 621 -27.53 25.76 -1.39
CA ASN A 621 -27.09 24.43 -1.84
C ASN A 621 -25.57 24.29 -1.97
N ALA A 622 -24.80 25.28 -1.51
CA ALA A 622 -23.35 25.26 -1.61
C ALA A 622 -22.64 25.86 -0.39
N LEU A 623 -21.56 25.21 0.03
CA LEU A 623 -20.57 25.76 0.95
C LEU A 623 -19.44 26.38 0.11
N PRO A 624 -19.32 27.72 0.06
CA PRO A 624 -18.26 28.40 -0.67
C PRO A 624 -16.96 28.40 0.13
N ILE A 625 -15.86 28.07 -0.53
CA ILE A 625 -14.53 27.91 0.08
C ILE A 625 -13.55 28.77 -0.71
N PRO A 626 -13.01 29.85 -0.13
CA PRO A 626 -12.02 30.67 -0.82
C PRO A 626 -10.73 29.87 -1.06
N GLY A 627 -10.10 30.07 -2.22
CA GLY A 627 -8.81 29.45 -2.55
C GLY A 627 -7.63 30.10 -1.83
N ALA A 628 -6.45 29.46 -1.93
CA ALA A 628 -5.25 29.79 -1.14
C ALA A 628 -4.72 31.23 -1.27
N ARG A 629 -4.99 31.94 -2.38
CA ARG A 629 -4.47 33.31 -2.65
C ARG A 629 -5.54 34.34 -3.02
N GLY A 630 -6.82 34.05 -2.72
CA GLY A 630 -7.94 34.90 -3.14
C GLY A 630 -8.26 34.81 -4.63
N GLY A 631 -9.44 35.30 -5.04
CA GLY A 631 -9.88 35.38 -6.45
C GLY A 631 -10.54 34.12 -7.05
N VAL A 632 -10.43 32.96 -6.39
CA VAL A 632 -11.16 31.73 -6.76
C VAL A 632 -11.95 31.23 -5.56
N VAL A 633 -13.21 30.85 -5.79
CA VAL A 633 -14.07 30.22 -4.79
C VAL A 633 -14.48 28.84 -5.29
N PHE A 634 -14.26 27.81 -4.48
CA PHE A 634 -14.75 26.45 -4.71
C PHE A 634 -16.08 26.25 -4.00
N CYS A 635 -17.03 25.54 -4.60
CA CYS A 635 -18.29 25.20 -3.92
C CYS A 635 -18.44 23.70 -3.72
N MET A 636 -18.66 23.30 -2.47
CA MET A 636 -19.09 21.95 -2.11
C MET A 636 -20.61 21.90 -1.95
N GLY A 637 -21.23 20.76 -2.25
CA GLY A 637 -22.68 20.57 -2.12
C GLY A 637 -23.04 19.17 -1.65
N ASN A 638 -24.31 18.97 -1.31
CA ASN A 638 -24.84 17.63 -1.04
C ASN A 638 -24.79 16.78 -2.30
N SER A 639 -24.66 15.46 -2.13
CA SER A 639 -24.77 14.52 -3.24
C SER A 639 -26.19 14.57 -3.80
N SER A 640 -26.34 14.79 -5.11
CA SER A 640 -27.61 14.63 -5.79
C SER A 640 -27.83 13.16 -6.14
N SER A 641 -29.07 12.67 -5.99
CA SER A 641 -29.55 11.57 -6.84
C SER A 641 -29.51 12.01 -8.32
N SER A 642 -29.76 11.09 -9.23
CA SER A 642 -29.68 11.20 -10.71
C SER A 642 -30.43 12.36 -11.40
N SER A 643 -30.99 13.33 -10.67
CA SER A 643 -31.79 14.45 -11.17
C SER A 643 -31.04 15.79 -11.36
N GLY A 644 -29.74 15.87 -11.05
CA GLY A 644 -28.91 17.06 -11.34
C GLY A 644 -29.19 18.33 -10.50
N ALA A 645 -30.24 18.35 -9.67
CA ALA A 645 -30.52 19.42 -8.71
C ALA A 645 -29.85 19.12 -7.35
N ARG A 646 -29.00 20.04 -6.87
CA ARG A 646 -28.40 19.94 -5.52
C ARG A 646 -29.43 20.33 -4.47
N SER A 647 -29.59 19.49 -3.46
CA SER A 647 -30.47 19.78 -2.33
C SER A 647 -29.89 20.89 -1.45
N GLY A 648 -30.72 21.89 -1.14
CA GLY A 648 -30.37 22.93 -0.17
C GLY A 648 -30.23 22.38 1.25
N ILE A 649 -29.78 23.21 2.18
CA ILE A 649 -29.65 22.84 3.59
C ILE A 649 -30.99 22.39 4.21
N ALA A 650 -32.13 22.83 3.68
CA ALA A 650 -33.45 22.38 4.11
C ALA A 650 -33.71 20.86 3.96
N HIS A 651 -32.89 20.12 3.21
CA HIS A 651 -33.11 18.69 2.99
C HIS A 651 -32.94 17.82 4.24
N ILE A 652 -32.34 18.37 5.31
CA ILE A 652 -32.25 17.71 6.62
C ILE A 652 -33.37 18.14 7.57
N LEU A 653 -34.24 19.06 7.18
CA LEU A 653 -35.35 19.50 8.01
C LEU A 653 -36.43 18.42 8.04
N GLU A 654 -36.70 17.88 9.23
CA GLU A 654 -37.69 16.83 9.44
C GLU A 654 -38.38 16.95 10.79
N LEU A 655 -39.50 16.27 10.98
CA LEU A 655 -40.09 16.11 12.31
C LEU A 655 -39.24 15.12 13.13
N GLY A 656 -39.00 15.41 14.40
CA GLY A 656 -38.19 14.54 15.29
C GLY A 656 -38.64 13.07 15.31
N VAL A 657 -39.96 12.83 15.25
CA VAL A 657 -40.54 11.47 15.21
C VAL A 657 -40.26 10.75 13.87
N GLU A 658 -40.28 11.48 12.76
CA GLU A 658 -40.03 10.96 11.42
C GLU A 658 -38.54 10.68 11.19
N SER A 659 -37.67 11.56 11.72
CA SER A 659 -36.23 11.38 11.68
C SER A 659 -35.76 10.26 12.60
N GLY A 660 -36.48 10.02 13.70
CA GLY A 660 -36.06 9.10 14.77
C GLY A 660 -35.11 9.75 15.78
N CYS A 661 -34.91 11.07 15.69
CA CYS A 661 -33.96 11.84 16.48
C CYS A 661 -34.60 12.54 17.70
N GLY A 662 -35.90 12.33 17.92
CA GLY A 662 -36.63 12.88 19.06
C GLY A 662 -38.06 12.36 19.14
N THR A 663 -38.74 12.66 20.24
CA THR A 663 -40.10 12.17 20.52
C THR A 663 -41.20 13.18 20.19
N THR A 664 -40.84 14.42 19.84
CA THR A 664 -41.77 15.52 19.57
C THR A 664 -42.01 15.71 18.06
N LYS A 665 -43.22 16.12 17.69
CA LYS A 665 -43.59 16.50 16.31
C LYS A 665 -43.15 17.92 15.94
N THR A 666 -41.98 18.35 16.42
CA THR A 666 -41.40 19.65 16.10
C THR A 666 -40.40 19.48 14.97
N PRO A 667 -40.40 20.35 13.93
CA PRO A 667 -39.35 20.37 12.91
C PRO A 667 -37.99 20.60 13.57
N ARG A 668 -37.00 19.80 13.17
CA ARG A 668 -35.62 19.84 13.63
C ARG A 668 -34.69 19.61 12.45
N ALA A 669 -33.49 20.19 12.57
CA ALA A 669 -32.44 20.05 11.58
C ALA A 669 -31.10 20.04 12.32
N GLY A 670 -30.80 18.93 13.01
CA GLY A 670 -29.65 18.79 13.87
C GLY A 670 -28.64 17.77 13.38
N LEU A 671 -27.72 17.41 14.28
CA LEU A 671 -26.68 16.42 14.04
C LEU A 671 -27.29 15.06 13.65
N CYS A 672 -28.37 14.64 14.30
CA CYS A 672 -29.02 13.38 14.01
C CYS A 672 -29.66 13.35 12.61
N GLU A 673 -30.43 14.37 12.21
CA GLU A 673 -31.00 14.46 10.86
C GLU A 673 -29.90 14.54 9.78
N ALA A 674 -28.86 15.33 10.05
CA ALA A 674 -27.71 15.46 9.16
C ALA A 674 -26.95 14.14 9.00
N MET A 675 -26.81 13.36 10.06
CA MET A 675 -26.21 12.01 10.05
C MET A 675 -27.06 11.06 9.20
N LYS A 676 -28.38 11.05 9.40
CA LYS A 676 -29.34 10.21 8.66
C LYS A 676 -29.28 10.47 7.15
N ARG A 677 -29.38 11.75 6.76
CA ARG A 677 -29.35 12.19 5.36
C ARG A 677 -27.94 12.26 4.77
N SER A 678 -26.92 12.12 5.61
CA SER A 678 -25.51 12.23 5.25
C SER A 678 -25.17 13.58 4.57
N SER A 679 -25.69 14.69 5.09
CA SER A 679 -25.49 16.04 4.53
C SER A 679 -24.01 16.39 4.38
N ASN A 680 -23.54 16.80 3.20
CA ASN A 680 -22.16 17.28 3.04
C ASN A 680 -22.03 18.72 3.53
N LEU A 681 -23.04 19.56 3.28
CA LEU A 681 -23.03 20.96 3.69
C LEU A 681 -22.87 21.12 5.20
N TYR A 682 -23.57 20.28 5.97
CA TYR A 682 -23.53 20.32 7.43
C TYR A 682 -22.13 19.98 7.99
N PHE A 683 -21.57 18.83 7.60
CA PHE A 683 -20.29 18.38 8.17
C PHE A 683 -19.06 19.08 7.59
N ALA A 684 -19.09 19.49 6.32
CA ALA A 684 -18.04 20.38 5.78
C ALA A 684 -18.12 21.77 6.43
N GLY A 685 -19.34 22.25 6.70
CA GLY A 685 -19.59 23.49 7.45
C GLY A 685 -19.01 23.43 8.86
N ILE A 686 -19.24 22.34 9.60
CA ILE A 686 -18.62 22.08 10.90
C ILE A 686 -17.09 22.14 10.80
N ALA A 687 -16.47 21.40 9.88
CA ALA A 687 -15.02 21.38 9.78
C ALA A 687 -14.44 22.77 9.48
N MET A 688 -15.09 23.52 8.58
CA MET A 688 -14.69 24.90 8.28
C MET A 688 -14.88 25.82 9.49
N TYR A 689 -16.00 25.73 10.20
CA TYR A 689 -16.28 26.53 11.39
C TYR A 689 -15.25 26.31 12.50
N LEU A 690 -14.80 25.06 12.70
CA LEU A 690 -13.89 24.71 13.79
C LEU A 690 -12.42 25.06 13.50
N ASP A 691 -11.98 24.93 12.25
CA ASP A 691 -10.55 24.84 11.93
C ASP A 691 -10.09 25.72 10.75
N ALA A 692 -10.98 26.40 10.01
CA ALA A 692 -10.57 27.13 8.80
C ALA A 692 -9.59 28.27 9.07
N ASP A 693 -9.75 28.99 10.19
CA ASP A 693 -8.93 30.15 10.53
C ASP A 693 -7.50 29.75 10.92
N LYS A 694 -7.31 28.54 11.48
CA LYS A 694 -5.98 27.99 11.83
C LYS A 694 -5.12 27.69 10.62
N LEU A 695 -5.73 27.61 9.44
CA LEU A 695 -5.01 27.40 8.19
C LEU A 695 -4.51 28.71 7.58
N LEU A 696 -4.90 29.87 8.12
CA LEU A 696 -4.54 31.18 7.61
C LEU A 696 -3.39 31.79 8.41
N ASP A 697 -2.39 32.29 7.70
CA ASP A 697 -1.36 33.13 8.27
C ASP A 697 -1.99 34.47 8.71
N PRO A 698 -1.89 34.85 9.99
CA PRO A 698 -2.55 36.04 10.52
C PRO A 698 -1.97 37.35 9.96
N THR A 699 -0.75 37.33 9.43
CA THR A 699 -0.08 38.50 8.87
C THR A 699 -0.48 38.71 7.41
N THR A 700 -0.53 37.62 6.64
CA THR A 700 -0.76 37.69 5.19
C THR A 700 -2.20 37.41 4.77
N GLY A 701 -2.99 36.77 5.64
CA GLY A 701 -4.34 36.28 5.32
C GLY A 701 -4.37 35.12 4.31
N PHE A 702 -3.20 34.59 3.92
CA PHE A 702 -3.06 33.45 3.00
C PHE A 702 -2.89 32.15 3.76
N GLU A 703 -3.14 31.02 3.09
CA GLU A 703 -3.01 29.72 3.72
C GLU A 703 -1.55 29.32 3.97
N HIS A 704 -1.25 28.80 5.17
CA HIS A 704 0.07 28.25 5.53
C HIS A 704 0.45 27.08 4.62
N THR A 705 1.72 26.96 4.23
CA THR A 705 2.22 25.76 3.53
C THR A 705 2.78 24.69 4.46
N ASP A 706 3.08 25.04 5.71
CA ASP A 706 3.75 24.17 6.67
C ASP A 706 2.77 23.29 7.45
N LEU A 707 3.28 22.35 8.25
CA LEU A 707 2.48 21.48 9.10
C LEU A 707 1.64 22.31 10.08
N VAL A 708 0.36 22.00 10.23
CA VAL A 708 -0.55 22.62 11.20
C VAL A 708 -1.08 21.52 12.12
N THR A 709 -0.58 21.50 13.35
CA THR A 709 -0.83 20.42 14.33
C THR A 709 -2.02 20.68 15.23
N ASP A 710 -2.61 21.88 15.20
CA ASP A 710 -3.66 22.32 16.12
C ASP A 710 -5.09 22.22 15.57
N LEU A 711 -5.27 21.61 14.39
CA LEU A 711 -6.59 21.31 13.84
C LEU A 711 -7.34 20.32 14.75
N LEU A 712 -8.52 20.70 15.24
CA LEU A 712 -9.34 19.87 16.13
C LEU A 712 -9.75 18.57 15.44
N LEU A 713 -10.05 18.63 14.14
CA LEU A 713 -10.42 17.44 13.37
C LEU A 713 -9.25 16.44 13.27
N ALA A 714 -8.03 16.93 13.07
CA ALA A 714 -6.83 16.09 13.03
C ALA A 714 -6.53 15.50 14.41
N LYS A 715 -6.56 16.31 15.47
CA LYS A 715 -6.36 15.87 16.87
C LYS A 715 -7.36 14.81 17.30
N THR A 716 -8.64 14.97 16.92
CA THR A 716 -9.67 13.96 17.23
C THR A 716 -9.40 12.65 16.49
N SER A 717 -8.97 12.73 15.22
CA SER A 717 -8.63 11.54 14.42
C SER A 717 -7.44 10.79 15.02
N GLU A 718 -6.40 11.51 15.41
CA GLU A 718 -5.21 10.95 16.07
C GLU A 718 -5.55 10.34 17.43
N ARG A 719 -6.38 11.01 18.23
CA ARG A 719 -6.88 10.47 19.50
C ARG A 719 -7.68 9.17 19.30
N LEU A 720 -8.50 9.09 18.26
CA LEU A 720 -9.31 7.90 17.94
C LEU A 720 -8.52 6.77 17.27
N PHE A 721 -7.44 7.09 16.54
CA PHE A 721 -6.56 6.10 15.92
C PHE A 721 -5.20 6.73 15.52
N PRO A 722 -4.16 6.63 16.36
CA PRO A 722 -2.97 7.49 16.28
C PRO A 722 -2.03 7.17 15.10
N ALA A 723 -1.32 8.20 14.64
CA ALA A 723 -0.28 8.11 13.60
C ALA A 723 1.10 7.73 14.14
N GLU A 724 1.40 8.15 15.37
CA GLU A 724 2.63 7.87 16.08
C GLU A 724 2.32 7.84 17.59
N ARG A 725 2.95 6.93 18.34
CA ARG A 725 2.94 6.99 19.81
C ARG A 725 4.16 7.78 20.26
N SER A 726 4.00 8.62 21.29
CA SER A 726 5.13 9.37 21.87
C SER A 726 6.26 8.43 22.23
N ALA A 727 7.51 8.90 22.13
CA ALA A 727 8.70 8.13 22.47
C ALA A 727 8.67 7.58 23.91
N ASP A 728 7.89 8.19 24.81
CA ASP A 728 7.72 7.78 26.20
C ASP A 728 6.79 6.55 26.35
N ALA A 729 5.92 6.25 25.38
CA ALA A 729 5.05 5.06 25.38
C ALA A 729 5.79 3.77 24.98
N VAL A 730 7.10 3.86 24.74
CA VAL A 730 7.98 2.79 24.21
C VAL A 730 8.49 1.84 25.32
N GLU A 731 8.24 2.15 26.60
CA GLU A 731 8.84 1.43 27.74
C GLU A 731 8.36 -0.02 27.96
N ARG A 732 7.25 -0.46 27.37
CA ARG A 732 6.84 -1.89 27.39
C ARG A 732 6.26 -2.33 26.05
N LYS A 733 7.10 -2.88 25.19
CA LYS A 733 6.69 -3.39 23.88
C LYS A 733 6.00 -4.74 24.07
N THR A 734 4.76 -4.88 23.59
CA THR A 734 4.15 -6.20 23.40
C THR A 734 4.11 -6.48 21.91
N GLU A 735 4.58 -7.65 21.51
CA GLU A 735 4.85 -8.01 20.11
C GLU A 735 3.56 -8.13 19.24
N PHE A 736 2.40 -7.95 19.90
CA PHE A 736 1.05 -8.08 19.35
C PHE A 736 0.27 -6.77 19.29
N ASP A 737 0.89 -5.64 19.64
CA ASP A 737 0.24 -4.35 19.52
C ASP A 737 0.20 -3.91 18.04
N VAL A 738 -0.94 -4.16 17.38
CA VAL A 738 -1.18 -3.79 15.97
C VAL A 738 -1.13 -2.27 15.71
N LEU A 739 -1.11 -1.46 16.78
CA LEU A 739 -0.98 0.01 16.72
C LEU A 739 0.45 0.50 17.00
N ASP A 740 1.38 -0.36 17.42
CA ASP A 740 2.74 0.08 17.70
C ASP A 740 3.49 0.39 16.39
N VAL A 741 3.72 1.68 16.17
CA VAL A 741 4.44 2.20 15.00
C VAL A 741 5.95 2.03 15.11
N ASN A 742 6.45 1.77 16.33
CA ASN A 742 7.85 1.69 16.71
C ASN A 742 8.35 0.24 16.86
N TYR A 743 7.48 -0.78 16.74
CA TYR A 743 7.88 -2.19 16.75
C TYR A 743 8.26 -2.68 15.33
N PRO A 744 9.53 -3.06 15.09
CA PRO A 744 10.01 -3.42 13.76
C PRO A 744 9.62 -4.84 13.29
N ALA A 745 9.14 -5.72 14.17
CA ALA A 745 8.92 -7.14 13.85
C ALA A 745 7.64 -7.45 13.04
N THR A 746 6.64 -6.55 13.02
CA THR A 746 5.32 -6.77 12.39
C THR A 746 5.03 -5.75 11.28
N GLY A 747 6.01 -5.45 10.41
CA GLY A 747 5.86 -4.46 9.33
C GLY A 747 4.63 -4.66 8.41
N ARG A 748 4.08 -5.89 8.31
CA ARG A 748 2.81 -6.18 7.64
C ARG A 748 1.59 -6.25 8.56
N GLY A 749 1.77 -6.51 9.85
CA GLY A 749 0.72 -6.52 10.87
C GLY A 749 0.30 -5.13 11.38
N ARG A 750 1.05 -4.08 11.02
CA ARG A 750 0.78 -2.71 11.44
C ARG A 750 -0.48 -2.15 10.80
N ALA A 751 -1.38 -1.63 11.62
CA ALA A 751 -2.53 -0.89 11.13
C ALA A 751 -2.12 0.50 10.59
N SER A 752 -2.73 0.92 9.48
CA SER A 752 -2.51 2.27 8.96
C SER A 752 -3.26 3.31 9.80
N PRO A 753 -2.61 4.45 10.10
CA PRO A 753 -3.22 5.44 10.96
C PRO A 753 -4.34 6.22 10.27
N MET A 754 -5.15 6.90 11.08
CA MET A 754 -6.16 7.81 10.58
C MET A 754 -5.56 9.21 10.39
N ILE A 755 -5.55 9.71 9.15
CA ILE A 755 -4.88 10.97 8.81
C ILE A 755 -5.86 11.93 8.15
N VAL A 756 -5.89 13.18 8.63
CA VAL A 756 -6.60 14.30 8.01
C VAL A 756 -5.61 15.15 7.22
N GLU A 757 -5.76 15.18 5.89
CA GLU A 757 -4.76 15.79 5.00
C GLU A 757 -4.63 17.30 5.13
N ALA A 758 -5.63 17.97 5.70
CA ALA A 758 -5.63 19.42 5.86
C ALA A 758 -4.52 19.91 6.79
N GLY A 759 -4.11 19.10 7.78
CA GLY A 759 -3.04 19.43 8.72
C GLY A 759 -1.64 19.26 8.14
N LEU A 760 -1.51 18.51 7.04
CA LEU A 760 -0.23 18.16 6.43
C LEU A 760 0.35 19.33 5.61
N PRO A 761 1.69 19.44 5.49
CA PRO A 761 2.34 20.36 4.58
C PRO A 761 1.83 20.24 3.15
N VAL A 762 1.69 21.38 2.47
CA VAL A 762 1.24 21.42 1.07
C VAL A 762 2.11 22.35 0.22
N PRO A 763 2.24 22.06 -1.08
CA PRO A 763 2.83 22.97 -2.04
C PRO A 763 2.16 24.35 -2.07
N ARG A 764 2.93 25.40 -2.39
CA ARG A 764 2.37 26.76 -2.54
C ARG A 764 1.25 26.79 -3.58
N GLY A 765 0.07 27.26 -3.15
CA GLY A 765 -1.12 27.43 -4.01
C GLY A 765 -2.14 26.29 -3.92
N GLU A 766 -1.82 25.19 -3.23
CA GLU A 766 -2.79 24.15 -2.89
C GLU A 766 -3.79 24.66 -1.83
N PRO A 767 -5.12 24.56 -2.06
CA PRO A 767 -6.12 25.06 -1.13
C PRO A 767 -6.34 24.07 0.04
N ARG A 768 -5.71 24.32 1.19
CA ARG A 768 -5.87 23.55 2.44
C ARG A 768 -7.25 23.69 3.03
N ARG A 769 -7.90 24.85 2.97
CA ARG A 769 -9.30 24.97 3.41
C ARG A 769 -10.25 24.10 2.58
N LEU A 770 -9.94 23.89 1.29
CA LEU A 770 -10.67 22.90 0.49
C LEU A 770 -10.39 21.46 0.97
N ARG A 771 -9.15 21.14 1.34
CA ARG A 771 -8.81 19.85 1.98
C ARG A 771 -9.51 19.69 3.34
N LEU A 772 -9.66 20.74 4.13
CA LEU A 772 -10.37 20.74 5.41
C LEU A 772 -11.87 20.47 5.23
N ALA A 773 -12.52 21.23 4.33
CA ALA A 773 -13.93 21.02 4.01
C ALA A 773 -14.19 19.61 3.46
N ARG A 774 -13.29 19.10 2.61
CA ARG A 774 -13.29 17.69 2.15
C ARG A 774 -13.02 16.72 3.28
N GLY A 775 -12.16 17.07 4.22
CA GLY A 775 -11.82 16.32 5.43
C GLY A 775 -13.04 16.10 6.32
N GLY A 776 -13.84 17.14 6.54
CA GLY A 776 -15.10 17.06 7.30
C GLY A 776 -16.14 16.09 6.73
N ILE A 777 -16.00 15.68 5.47
CA ILE A 777 -16.85 14.66 4.82
C ILE A 777 -16.07 13.40 4.44
N GLY A 778 -14.83 13.26 4.91
CA GLY A 778 -13.96 12.10 4.73
C GLY A 778 -13.37 11.89 3.34
N LEU A 779 -13.25 12.92 2.50
CA LEU A 779 -12.64 12.83 1.16
C LEU A 779 -11.13 13.12 1.11
N SER A 780 -10.64 13.98 1.99
CA SER A 780 -9.20 14.28 2.16
C SER A 780 -8.72 13.67 3.48
N VAL A 781 -9.02 12.38 3.64
CA VAL A 781 -8.75 11.56 4.82
C VAL A 781 -8.28 10.18 4.37
N SER A 782 -7.30 9.65 5.08
CA SER A 782 -6.87 8.25 4.99
C SER A 782 -7.33 7.49 6.23
N ALA A 783 -8.02 6.36 6.06
CA ALA A 783 -8.41 5.46 7.14
C ALA A 783 -8.46 3.99 6.67
N SER A 784 -8.07 3.05 7.54
CA SER A 784 -8.31 1.62 7.31
C SER A 784 -9.71 1.20 7.79
N PRO A 785 -10.26 0.08 7.27
CA PRO A 785 -11.45 -0.55 7.86
C PRO A 785 -11.31 -0.81 9.36
N LEU A 786 -10.15 -1.30 9.81
CA LEU A 786 -9.87 -1.49 11.23
C LEU A 786 -10.01 -0.18 12.04
N ALA A 787 -9.44 0.93 11.54
CA ALA A 787 -9.55 2.22 12.21
C ALA A 787 -11.01 2.70 12.32
N MET A 788 -11.79 2.53 11.25
CA MET A 788 -13.20 2.91 11.26
C MET A 788 -14.08 1.98 12.11
N ALA A 789 -13.76 0.68 12.19
CA ALA A 789 -14.40 -0.25 13.13
C ALA A 789 -14.10 0.15 14.57
N SER A 790 -12.87 0.59 14.86
CA SER A 790 -12.47 1.14 16.16
C SER A 790 -13.27 2.38 16.54
N VAL A 791 -13.53 3.29 15.59
CA VAL A 791 -14.41 4.45 15.80
C VAL A 791 -15.83 4.00 16.13
N ALA A 792 -16.36 3.01 15.41
CA ALA A 792 -17.69 2.48 15.68
C ALA A 792 -17.78 1.82 17.07
N ALA A 793 -16.79 1.01 17.45
CA ALA A 793 -16.68 0.41 18.78
C ALA A 793 -16.60 1.49 19.86
N SER A 794 -15.86 2.57 19.60
CA SER A 794 -15.74 3.68 20.54
C SER A 794 -17.07 4.41 20.73
N VAL A 795 -17.82 4.66 19.65
CA VAL A 795 -19.17 5.25 19.74
C VAL A 795 -20.14 4.31 20.47
N ALA A 796 -20.03 3.00 20.24
CA ALA A 796 -20.89 1.99 20.84
C ALA A 796 -20.68 1.84 22.36
N THR A 797 -19.44 2.00 22.81
CA THR A 797 -19.04 1.89 24.22
C THR A 797 -19.03 3.23 24.97
N GLY A 798 -18.90 4.35 24.25
CA GLY A 798 -18.73 5.67 24.87
C GLY A 798 -17.31 5.96 25.36
N ARG A 799 -16.33 5.12 25.03
CA ARG A 799 -14.91 5.26 25.38
C ARG A 799 -14.05 4.94 24.17
N ILE A 800 -12.78 5.32 24.19
CA ILE A 800 -11.84 5.00 23.12
C ILE A 800 -11.51 3.51 23.17
N VAL A 801 -11.74 2.83 22.05
CA VAL A 801 -11.44 1.41 21.86
C VAL A 801 -10.23 1.28 20.95
N ARG A 802 -9.32 0.36 21.27
CA ARG A 802 -8.16 -0.01 20.43
C ARG A 802 -8.25 -1.47 19.99
N PRO A 803 -8.01 -1.78 18.71
CA PRO A 803 -8.06 -3.15 18.22
C PRO A 803 -6.91 -3.99 18.81
N HIS A 804 -7.21 -5.25 19.13
CA HIS A 804 -6.22 -6.23 19.59
C HIS A 804 -6.51 -7.62 19.04
N VAL A 805 -5.44 -8.32 18.64
CA VAL A 805 -5.50 -9.66 18.04
C VAL A 805 -5.19 -10.78 19.04
N VAL A 806 -4.74 -10.44 20.24
CA VAL A 806 -4.43 -11.36 21.35
C VAL A 806 -5.28 -11.00 22.56
N LEU A 807 -5.70 -12.03 23.32
CA LEU A 807 -6.52 -11.84 24.51
C LEU A 807 -5.85 -10.94 25.55
N LYS A 808 -6.68 -10.23 26.32
CA LYS A 808 -6.24 -9.20 27.27
C LYS A 808 -5.31 -9.72 28.37
N ASP A 809 -5.57 -10.93 28.86
CA ASP A 809 -4.79 -11.60 29.91
C ASP A 809 -3.34 -11.88 29.47
N GLN A 810 -3.14 -12.18 28.18
CA GLN A 810 -1.83 -12.41 27.59
C GLN A 810 -1.18 -11.12 27.06
N ARG A 811 -1.96 -10.20 26.48
CA ARG A 811 -1.42 -8.93 25.93
C ARG A 811 -0.96 -7.95 27.01
N GLY A 812 -1.45 -8.10 28.25
CA GLY A 812 -1.24 -7.13 29.32
C GLY A 812 -2.00 -5.82 29.12
N PRO A 813 -1.75 -4.79 29.96
CA PRO A 813 -2.38 -3.50 29.81
C PRO A 813 -1.93 -2.80 28.52
N SER A 814 -2.82 -2.02 27.92
CA SER A 814 -2.45 -1.15 26.81
C SER A 814 -1.45 -0.09 27.25
N ASN A 815 -0.50 0.22 26.39
CA ASN A 815 0.40 1.36 26.56
C ASN A 815 -0.12 2.62 25.87
N ASP A 816 -1.27 2.56 25.21
CA ASP A 816 -1.93 3.75 24.69
C ASP A 816 -2.71 4.43 25.84
N PRO A 817 -2.28 5.62 26.29
CA PRO A 817 -2.92 6.29 27.42
C PRO A 817 -4.35 6.73 27.12
N ALA A 818 -4.77 6.75 25.84
CA ALA A 818 -6.13 7.08 25.47
C ALA A 818 -7.05 5.85 25.46
N GLU A 819 -6.55 4.61 25.46
CA GLU A 819 -7.42 3.42 25.49
C GLU A 819 -8.26 3.39 26.77
N GLY A 820 -9.57 3.24 26.63
CA GLY A 820 -10.50 3.22 27.76
C GLY A 820 -10.98 4.60 28.24
N GLU A 821 -10.32 5.69 27.84
CA GLU A 821 -10.76 7.05 28.17
C GLU A 821 -12.14 7.38 27.55
N PRO A 822 -12.97 8.21 28.19
CA PRO A 822 -14.26 8.64 27.64
C PRO A 822 -14.12 9.20 26.22
N ILE A 823 -14.99 8.82 25.29
CA ILE A 823 -14.89 9.27 23.89
C ILE A 823 -15.06 10.80 23.78
N LEU A 824 -15.88 11.39 24.66
CA LEU A 824 -15.93 12.82 24.92
C LEU A 824 -15.37 13.07 26.31
N VAL A 825 -14.40 13.98 26.42
CA VAL A 825 -13.91 14.47 27.71
C VAL A 825 -14.94 15.47 28.22
N VAL A 826 -15.57 15.16 29.36
CA VAL A 826 -16.71 15.91 29.87
C VAL A 826 -16.26 16.82 31.02
N PRO A 827 -16.34 18.16 30.87
CA PRO A 827 -16.11 19.07 31.98
C PRO A 827 -17.17 18.94 33.07
N ASP A 828 -16.82 19.29 34.30
CA ASP A 828 -17.72 19.23 35.46
C ASP A 828 -19.07 19.92 35.18
N GLY A 829 -20.16 19.23 35.52
CA GLY A 829 -21.53 19.71 35.30
C GLY A 829 -22.06 19.63 33.87
N LYS A 830 -21.25 19.18 32.89
CA LYS A 830 -21.69 19.05 31.47
C LYS A 830 -22.09 17.64 31.04
N GLN A 831 -22.13 16.66 31.94
CA GLN A 831 -22.55 15.28 31.63
C GLN A 831 -23.92 15.19 30.92
N PRO A 832 -24.98 15.92 31.35
CA PRO A 832 -26.25 15.86 30.65
C PRO A 832 -26.17 16.31 29.18
N LEU A 833 -25.30 17.28 28.87
CA LEU A 833 -25.09 17.75 27.50
C LEU A 833 -24.29 16.72 26.69
N ALA A 834 -23.25 16.12 27.27
CA ALA A 834 -22.49 15.06 26.62
C ALA A 834 -23.38 13.86 26.27
N ASP A 835 -24.27 13.46 27.18
CA ASP A 835 -25.23 12.37 26.97
C ASP A 835 -26.21 12.70 25.83
N LEU A 836 -26.69 13.95 25.75
CA LEU A 836 -27.54 14.42 24.66
C LEU A 836 -26.81 14.40 23.31
N LEU A 837 -25.57 14.90 23.25
CA LEU A 837 -24.76 14.92 22.02
C LEU A 837 -24.46 13.49 21.52
N MET A 838 -24.08 12.58 22.44
CA MET A 838 -23.89 11.17 22.10
C MET A 838 -25.18 10.49 21.64
N ARG A 839 -26.33 10.86 22.22
CA ARG A 839 -27.64 10.38 21.77
C ARG A 839 -27.93 10.84 20.34
N GLU A 840 -27.71 12.11 19.99
CA GLU A 840 -27.91 12.60 18.61
C GLU A 840 -27.06 11.83 17.59
N ILE A 841 -25.82 11.47 17.93
CA ILE A 841 -24.96 10.65 17.07
C ILE A 841 -25.56 9.24 16.88
N ARG A 842 -25.91 8.57 17.99
CA ARG A 842 -26.41 7.18 17.97
C ARG A 842 -27.79 7.09 17.31
N ASP A 843 -28.73 7.97 17.64
CA ASP A 843 -30.05 8.02 17.01
C ASP A 843 -29.92 8.30 15.51
N GLY A 844 -28.96 9.14 15.10
CA GLY A 844 -28.65 9.41 13.70
C GLY A 844 -28.17 8.15 12.97
N MET A 845 -27.28 7.37 13.59
CA MET A 845 -26.80 6.09 13.08
C MET A 845 -27.92 5.04 12.99
N ALA A 846 -28.82 4.99 13.97
CA ALA A 846 -30.01 4.13 13.92
C ALA A 846 -30.92 4.52 12.75
N ALA A 847 -31.17 5.83 12.57
CA ALA A 847 -32.05 6.35 11.56
C ALA A 847 -31.57 6.07 10.12
N VAL A 848 -30.26 5.99 9.89
CA VAL A 848 -29.66 5.58 8.59
C VAL A 848 -30.21 4.23 8.10
N VAL A 849 -30.47 3.31 9.03
CA VAL A 849 -30.94 1.95 8.76
C VAL A 849 -32.46 1.84 8.86
N ARG A 850 -33.07 2.52 9.84
CA ARG A 850 -34.47 2.27 10.24
C ARG A 850 -35.48 3.21 9.58
N LYS A 851 -35.09 4.45 9.25
CA LYS A 851 -36.03 5.54 8.92
C LYS A 851 -36.00 5.91 7.45
N SER A 852 -37.11 6.46 6.97
CA SER A 852 -37.22 6.94 5.58
C SER A 852 -36.17 8.00 5.28
N GLY A 853 -35.56 7.94 4.09
CA GLY A 853 -34.44 8.81 3.73
C GLY A 853 -33.09 8.42 4.34
N GLY A 854 -33.03 7.38 5.19
CA GLY A 854 -31.79 6.78 5.66
C GLY A 854 -31.03 6.08 4.52
N THR A 855 -29.73 6.30 4.45
CA THR A 855 -28.90 5.91 3.30
C THR A 855 -28.64 4.42 3.16
N SER A 856 -28.93 3.61 4.18
CA SER A 856 -28.78 2.14 4.14
C SER A 856 -30.10 1.39 4.35
N ARG A 857 -31.23 2.10 4.48
CA ARG A 857 -32.53 1.51 4.80
C ARG A 857 -32.93 0.37 3.87
N SER A 858 -32.72 0.54 2.56
CA SER A 858 -33.15 -0.45 1.55
C SER A 858 -32.42 -1.78 1.72
N ALA A 859 -31.14 -1.78 2.09
CA ALA A 859 -30.36 -3.00 2.28
C ALA A 859 -30.92 -3.83 3.44
N PHE A 860 -31.33 -3.18 4.54
CA PHE A 860 -31.82 -3.82 5.76
C PHE A 860 -33.35 -3.92 5.85
N ALA A 861 -34.09 -3.59 4.78
CA ALA A 861 -35.55 -3.53 4.82
C ALA A 861 -36.22 -4.88 5.12
N LYS A 862 -35.58 -5.99 4.71
CA LYS A 862 -36.07 -7.37 4.87
C LYS A 862 -35.45 -8.12 6.06
N VAL A 863 -34.61 -7.44 6.86
CA VAL A 863 -34.02 -8.04 8.07
C VAL A 863 -35.10 -8.10 9.17
N PRO A 864 -35.12 -9.15 10.02
CA PRO A 864 -36.00 -9.23 11.18
C PRO A 864 -35.99 -7.93 11.99
N GLU A 865 -37.15 -7.51 12.48
CA GLU A 865 -37.30 -6.18 13.08
C GLU A 865 -36.41 -5.98 14.31
N GLU A 866 -36.31 -6.99 15.18
CA GLU A 866 -35.41 -7.00 16.33
C GLU A 866 -33.94 -6.79 15.94
N LEU A 867 -33.43 -7.56 14.98
CA LEU A 867 -32.05 -7.41 14.48
C LEU A 867 -31.86 -6.04 13.82
N ARG A 868 -32.81 -5.58 13.00
CA ARG A 868 -32.76 -4.26 12.37
C ARG A 868 -32.75 -3.12 13.41
N ASN A 869 -33.47 -3.28 14.51
CA ASN A 869 -33.55 -2.31 15.60
C ASN A 869 -32.31 -2.32 16.50
N ALA A 870 -31.45 -3.33 16.39
CA ALA A 870 -30.16 -3.39 17.06
C ALA A 870 -29.00 -2.77 16.26
N ILE A 871 -29.19 -2.50 14.96
CA ILE A 871 -28.12 -2.01 14.08
C ILE A 871 -28.05 -0.48 14.09
N PHE A 872 -26.85 0.06 14.32
CA PHE A 872 -26.51 1.48 14.25
C PHE A 872 -25.40 1.65 13.22
N ALA A 873 -25.63 2.36 12.12
CA ALA A 873 -24.64 2.41 11.05
C ALA A 873 -24.56 3.77 10.36
N LYS A 874 -23.44 3.99 9.66
CA LYS A 874 -23.22 5.14 8.81
C LYS A 874 -22.59 4.70 7.48
N THR A 875 -23.21 5.12 6.39
CA THR A 875 -22.65 4.90 5.04
C THR A 875 -21.56 5.92 4.71
N GLY A 876 -20.60 5.49 3.91
CA GLY A 876 -19.59 6.34 3.27
C GLY A 876 -19.51 6.10 1.77
N THR A 877 -19.21 7.14 1.01
CA THR A 877 -18.87 7.04 -0.41
C THR A 877 -17.87 8.13 -0.75
N ALA A 878 -16.73 7.73 -1.29
CA ALA A 878 -15.68 8.64 -1.72
C ALA A 878 -15.38 8.44 -3.21
N PRO A 879 -15.41 9.48 -4.06
CA PRO A 879 -14.89 9.37 -5.42
C PRO A 879 -13.37 9.14 -5.37
N VAL A 880 -12.93 8.03 -5.94
CA VAL A 880 -11.49 7.69 -6.06
C VAL A 880 -10.91 8.10 -7.42
N PHE A 881 -11.78 8.42 -8.39
CA PHE A 881 -11.44 9.01 -9.68
C PHE A 881 -12.41 10.13 -10.07
N THR A 882 -12.00 11.00 -11.00
CA THR A 882 -12.93 11.96 -11.61
C THR A 882 -13.88 11.22 -12.56
N HIS A 883 -15.12 11.70 -12.72
CA HIS A 883 -16.10 11.07 -13.63
C HIS A 883 -15.60 10.89 -15.07
N ALA A 884 -14.65 11.71 -15.54
CA ALA A 884 -14.08 11.63 -16.88
C ALA A 884 -12.94 10.61 -17.02
N THR A 885 -12.30 10.22 -15.91
CA THR A 885 -11.14 9.32 -15.88
C THR A 885 -11.42 8.06 -15.06
N ALA A 886 -12.64 7.89 -14.57
CA ALA A 886 -13.02 6.75 -13.77
C ALA A 886 -13.22 5.52 -14.66
N PRO A 887 -12.74 4.35 -14.22
CA PRO A 887 -13.16 3.10 -14.81
C PRO A 887 -14.70 3.00 -14.82
N PRO A 888 -15.33 2.51 -15.91
CA PRO A 888 -16.78 2.41 -16.02
C PRO A 888 -17.44 1.51 -14.95
N ASP A 889 -16.65 0.75 -14.22
CA ASP A 889 -17.02 -0.26 -13.24
C ASP A 889 -16.66 0.11 -11.79
N GLY A 890 -16.19 1.33 -11.48
CA GLY A 890 -15.91 1.67 -10.09
C GLY A 890 -15.33 3.05 -9.75
N PRO A 891 -16.08 4.15 -9.86
CA PRO A 891 -15.58 5.48 -9.49
C PRO A 891 -15.45 5.72 -7.98
N TYR A 892 -15.96 4.81 -7.13
CA TYR A 892 -16.12 5.06 -5.70
C TYR A 892 -15.37 4.09 -4.78
N ALA A 893 -15.00 4.54 -3.59
CA ALA A 893 -14.85 3.70 -2.40
C ALA A 893 -16.14 3.76 -1.60
N SER A 894 -16.82 2.63 -1.48
CA SER A 894 -18.07 2.44 -0.74
C SER A 894 -17.81 1.92 0.66
N TRP A 895 -18.53 2.46 1.65
CA TRP A 895 -18.32 2.10 3.05
C TRP A 895 -19.64 1.93 3.80
N LEU A 896 -19.65 1.05 4.80
CA LEU A 896 -20.63 1.02 5.88
C LEU A 896 -19.91 0.74 7.20
N VAL A 897 -20.07 1.62 8.18
CA VAL A 897 -19.38 1.55 9.47
C VAL A 897 -20.42 1.66 10.57
N GLY A 898 -20.37 0.81 11.59
CA GLY A 898 -21.43 0.76 12.58
C GLY A 898 -21.21 -0.27 13.67
N TYR A 899 -22.25 -0.48 14.48
CA TYR A 899 -22.27 -1.52 15.49
C TYR A 899 -23.66 -2.14 15.62
N VAL A 900 -23.71 -3.32 16.21
CA VAL A 900 -24.91 -4.03 16.64
C VAL A 900 -24.91 -4.07 18.16
N ASP A 901 -26.01 -3.62 18.77
CA ASP A 901 -26.23 -3.71 20.20
C ASP A 901 -27.35 -4.71 20.47
N PRO A 902 -27.04 -5.95 20.92
CA PRO A 902 -28.07 -6.97 21.14
C PRO A 902 -28.96 -6.70 22.34
N GLY A 903 -28.67 -5.68 23.16
CA GLY A 903 -29.39 -5.40 24.39
C GLY A 903 -29.38 -6.62 25.31
N ALA A 904 -30.56 -7.07 25.76
CA ALA A 904 -30.71 -8.22 26.65
C ALA A 904 -30.87 -9.57 25.91
N GLY A 905 -30.81 -9.60 24.58
CA GLY A 905 -30.82 -10.85 23.81
C GLY A 905 -31.19 -10.69 22.34
N LEU A 906 -30.28 -11.09 21.45
CA LEU A 906 -30.53 -11.43 20.05
C LEU A 906 -30.02 -12.86 19.82
N SER A 907 -30.81 -13.69 19.12
CA SER A 907 -30.38 -15.04 18.72
C SER A 907 -29.06 -14.97 17.95
N GLY A 908 -28.08 -15.81 18.28
CA GLY A 908 -26.77 -15.87 17.61
C GLY A 908 -25.87 -14.63 17.73
N ILE A 909 -26.29 -13.58 18.47
CA ILE A 909 -25.50 -12.37 18.71
C ILE A 909 -25.60 -12.03 20.20
N ASP A 910 -24.69 -12.61 20.98
CA ASP A 910 -24.63 -12.51 22.45
C ASP A 910 -23.89 -11.26 22.95
N ARG A 911 -23.23 -10.52 22.05
CA ARG A 911 -22.32 -9.42 22.38
C ARG A 911 -22.47 -8.25 21.44
N LYS A 912 -22.01 -7.08 21.88
CA LYS A 912 -21.98 -5.87 21.06
C LYS A 912 -20.86 -6.02 20.01
N LEU A 913 -21.22 -5.92 18.74
CA LEU A 913 -20.29 -6.08 17.62
C LEU A 913 -20.11 -4.75 16.91
N ALA A 914 -18.89 -4.27 16.74
CA ALA A 914 -18.58 -3.17 15.85
C ALA A 914 -18.07 -3.68 14.51
N PHE A 915 -18.40 -2.99 13.42
CA PHE A 915 -18.04 -3.41 12.08
C PHE A 915 -17.63 -2.24 11.18
N ALA A 916 -16.77 -2.55 10.21
CA ALA A 916 -16.49 -1.69 9.07
C ALA A 916 -16.38 -2.52 7.78
N CYS A 917 -17.23 -2.22 6.81
CA CYS A 917 -17.13 -2.71 5.45
C CYS A 917 -16.57 -1.61 4.54
N ARG A 918 -15.67 -2.02 3.63
CA ARG A 918 -15.19 -1.21 2.52
C ARG A 918 -15.27 -1.99 1.22
N VAL A 919 -15.72 -1.36 0.15
CA VAL A 919 -15.53 -1.84 -1.24
C VAL A 919 -14.95 -0.72 -2.10
N ALA A 920 -13.69 -0.86 -2.48
CA ALA A 920 -12.97 0.11 -3.31
C ALA A 920 -13.13 -0.20 -4.80
N PHE A 921 -13.26 0.84 -5.64
CA PHE A 921 -13.71 0.72 -7.03
C PHE A 921 -15.09 0.06 -7.14
N SER A 922 -16.00 0.56 -6.33
CA SER A 922 -17.41 0.21 -6.30
C SER A 922 -18.18 0.98 -7.38
N PRO A 923 -19.13 0.32 -8.09
CA PRO A 923 -19.99 0.95 -9.08
C PRO A 923 -21.10 1.80 -8.44
N SER A 924 -21.27 1.75 -7.12
CA SER A 924 -22.37 2.38 -6.42
C SER A 924 -21.95 2.92 -5.05
N TYR A 925 -22.92 3.24 -4.20
CA TYR A 925 -22.74 3.86 -2.88
C TYR A 925 -22.62 2.84 -1.75
N GLY A 926 -22.17 3.31 -0.58
CA GLY A 926 -21.97 2.47 0.61
C GLY A 926 -23.19 1.62 1.02
N GLY A 927 -24.40 2.19 0.97
CA GLY A 927 -25.62 1.49 1.36
C GLY A 927 -26.04 0.37 0.39
N SER A 928 -25.76 0.52 -0.91
CA SER A 928 -26.12 -0.50 -1.93
C SER A 928 -25.05 -1.58 -2.08
N VAL A 929 -23.80 -1.31 -1.71
CA VAL A 929 -22.68 -2.26 -1.85
C VAL A 929 -22.29 -2.89 -0.52
N CYS A 930 -21.97 -2.09 0.50
CA CYS A 930 -21.60 -2.60 1.81
C CYS A 930 -22.81 -2.96 2.69
N GLY A 931 -24.00 -2.41 2.41
CA GLY A 931 -25.24 -2.77 3.09
C GLY A 931 -25.56 -4.27 3.00
N PRO A 932 -25.65 -4.86 1.80
CA PRO A 932 -25.84 -6.30 1.62
C PRO A 932 -24.77 -7.16 2.29
N ILE A 933 -23.49 -6.79 2.20
CA ILE A 933 -22.38 -7.52 2.84
C ILE A 933 -22.60 -7.62 4.36
N VAL A 934 -22.82 -6.49 5.03
CA VAL A 934 -23.02 -6.49 6.49
C VAL A 934 -24.35 -7.18 6.86
N ARG A 935 -25.40 -7.00 6.06
CA ARG A 935 -26.67 -7.71 6.25
C ARG A 935 -26.49 -9.22 6.26
N ASP A 936 -25.81 -9.75 5.24
CA ASP A 936 -25.68 -11.20 5.05
C ASP A 936 -24.81 -11.81 6.15
N PHE A 937 -23.75 -11.11 6.58
CA PHE A 937 -22.97 -11.49 7.77
C PHE A 937 -23.84 -11.57 9.04
N LEU A 938 -24.63 -10.53 9.32
CA LEU A 938 -25.45 -10.48 10.54
C LEU A 938 -26.59 -11.50 10.52
N LEU A 939 -27.21 -11.75 9.36
CA LEU A 939 -28.20 -12.81 9.21
C LEU A 939 -27.58 -14.20 9.42
N ALA A 940 -26.38 -14.43 8.88
CA ALA A 940 -25.68 -15.70 9.06
C ALA A 940 -25.31 -16.00 10.53
N LEU A 941 -25.13 -14.98 11.36
CA LEU A 941 -25.00 -15.14 12.82
C LEU A 941 -26.37 -15.40 13.46
N TYR A 942 -27.34 -14.57 13.15
CA TYR A 942 -28.68 -14.62 13.77
C TYR A 942 -29.43 -15.93 13.49
N GLU A 943 -29.27 -16.51 12.31
CA GLU A 943 -29.94 -17.75 11.88
C GLU A 943 -29.21 -19.03 12.31
N ALA A 944 -27.97 -18.96 12.79
CA ALA A 944 -27.18 -20.17 13.12
C ALA A 944 -27.64 -20.92 14.38
N GLU A 945 -28.48 -20.29 15.21
CA GLU A 945 -29.02 -20.85 16.46
C GLU A 945 -30.54 -21.09 16.43
N GLN A 946 -31.20 -20.89 15.27
CA GLN A 946 -32.59 -21.28 15.03
C GLN A 946 -32.67 -22.70 14.45
#